data_AF-A0AAW6IFP9-F1
#
_entry.id   AF-A0AAW6IFP9-F1
#
_cell.length_a   1.000
_cell.length_b   1.000
_cell.length_c   1.000
_cell.angle_alpha   90.00
_cell.angle_beta   90.00
_cell.angle_gamma   90.00
#
_symmetry.space_group_name_H-M   'P 1'
#
loop_
_entity.id
_entity.type
_entity.pdbx_description
1 polymer ?
#
loop_
_entity_poly.entity_id
_entity_poly.type
_entity_poly.pdbx_seq_one_letter_code
_entity_poly.pdbx_strand_id
1 'polypeptide(L)'
;MKRLIFILSFFAALFPFTAHAASTAPYVPLSVPTSPQAAAFKMYGDVAVNPAMGVPDISIPLFDIDHHGYRLPLSLKYNPAPFHPGYNYDVFGRGWALSISSCISRSIECMPDELTDFKLDTDKFGESYRNLSEEYLNTLELKSDLFTAILPDGSSFEFVIRKTYDGKIEYVVSGGRDVKITHATRDRKIISFKVVDEQGVEYAFTGADTTFRGTGCTITPYNTTYVSWQLTSIRLPHSSELITFDYGKSIHSNFGYQQAEPAVRFHHFYELGCSPDVFDVTVHTYTRQHAYQMKLLTSVTYGTTTIRINYKDGTNSEYYNYAQSISIKDGDRLVRTINLEQHQGTLQSSSLSKSPFSMLDSVTLLGGNDASSETYRCGYTSSYANFGGTDHWGNLNFRSNNYDVAYMNLFVGFDVSRASSSFVTDVPKDENDLSPLDKVRLSNVPYNTRKPAGPESHCVLRKLTYPTGGYTEFDFENHKFFSFTDDDGDYIHDKKRRVKTKATGFRIREIVNYTAEGVRSDSKHYCYGKTEYEEYGWEIGRYYHTGAGEPTLDPTIQTYMNYQSTDLPMSVLNMVLGLDPNGQYRSFKSNPFMSYSPSGGYPVYTWEWECTFSAFNFQRLLNGRPAVVYPEVTVYYLKDGATQFSPENCNGKTVYQYDIYEAMQNDTAFFEKPQYYGNVLWYEGEKYRYNLLKEQTDYMSDGREYKLKRRESLIWRYGGSSVIDWEYSNSYGTPYFVPINAVLGSFYTSTCQMLGHSLLYERKVTTYDESETGVTDTEHYSYLSGNRMQWKERKAWGLHRETNWEYPAIAQTGTTPDIVRKMVEKHILNPVLKEIQDQSYYEGNRREFGEFPTESGDTLILPARFYQTINDSSSHYSEVLAYSSNGNPREVVSKDKLHTVYLWGYGDRYLIAEIKNATLEQVETAVSSVFGMTSSALAKSTTPDVAKLKALRNHTSLSEAHVTTFTHLPLVGVTSISDPTGKTSYYDYDGLGRLKANYYYEGNVVEESKKRVVQEYDYHYRN
;
A
#
# COMPACT_ATOMS: atom_id res chain seq x y z
N MET A 1 -7.09 -23.58 93.74
CA MET A 1 -6.86 -22.49 94.71
C MET A 1 -6.59 -21.20 93.95
N LYS A 2 -7.30 -20.11 94.31
CA LYS A 2 -6.94 -18.66 94.30
C LYS A 2 -6.02 -18.14 93.16
N ARG A 3 -6.49 -17.27 92.24
CA ARG A 3 -6.76 -15.79 92.30
C ARG A 3 -5.51 -14.87 92.24
N LEU A 4 -5.66 -13.81 91.42
CA LEU A 4 -4.96 -12.48 91.32
C LEU A 4 -3.68 -12.45 90.44
N ILE A 5 -3.58 -11.78 89.26
CA ILE A 5 -3.92 -10.43 88.70
C ILE A 5 -2.99 -9.29 89.19
N PHE A 6 -2.12 -8.73 88.31
CA PHE A 6 -2.16 -7.33 87.75
C PHE A 6 -0.92 -6.94 86.88
N ILE A 7 -1.21 -6.66 85.59
CA ILE A 7 -0.77 -5.55 84.68
C ILE A 7 0.73 -5.27 84.38
N LEU A 8 1.13 -5.36 83.09
CA LEU A 8 1.33 -4.23 82.14
C LEU A 8 1.86 -4.74 80.77
N SER A 9 1.08 -4.60 79.69
CA SER A 9 1.52 -4.49 78.27
C SER A 9 0.27 -4.36 77.38
N PHE A 10 0.06 -3.19 76.80
CA PHE A 10 -1.07 -2.86 75.93
C PHE A 10 -0.51 -2.32 74.59
N PHE A 11 -1.19 -2.67 73.49
CA PHE A 11 -0.96 -2.35 72.07
C PHE A 11 0.02 -3.23 71.25
N ALA A 12 -0.51 -4.34 70.75
CA ALA A 12 -0.26 -4.81 69.38
C ALA A 12 -1.56 -5.45 68.87
N ALA A 13 -2.44 -4.64 68.28
CA ALA A 13 -3.63 -5.13 67.61
C ALA A 13 -3.21 -5.68 66.24
N LEU A 14 -3.37 -7.00 66.12
CA LEU A 14 -3.54 -7.79 64.92
C LEU A 14 -4.04 -7.00 63.69
N PHE A 15 -3.19 -6.90 62.67
CA PHE A 15 -3.62 -7.09 61.29
C PHE A 15 -2.79 -8.25 60.71
N PRO A 16 -3.41 -9.31 60.19
CA PRO A 16 -2.68 -10.35 59.49
C PRO A 16 -2.18 -9.76 58.17
N PHE A 17 -0.87 -9.65 58.00
CA PHE A 17 -0.27 -9.53 56.67
C PHE A 17 -0.51 -10.85 55.94
N THR A 18 -1.64 -10.94 55.25
CA THR A 18 -1.82 -11.91 54.19
C THR A 18 -0.88 -11.53 53.06
N ALA A 19 0.19 -12.32 52.87
CA ALA A 19 0.79 -12.45 51.55
C ALA A 19 -0.32 -12.92 50.61
N HIS A 20 -0.71 -12.08 49.66
CA HIS A 20 -1.59 -12.43 48.56
C HIS A 20 -1.00 -11.90 47.26
N ALA A 21 -0.91 -12.85 46.32
CA ALA A 21 -0.76 -12.74 44.88
C ALA A 21 0.54 -12.14 44.33
N ALA A 22 1.29 -13.01 43.63
CA ALA A 22 1.94 -12.60 42.40
C ALA A 22 0.89 -11.92 41.51
N SER A 23 0.89 -10.59 41.48
CA SER A 23 0.14 -9.81 40.48
C SER A 23 0.97 -9.81 39.21
N THR A 24 0.71 -10.76 38.32
CA THR A 24 1.12 -10.68 36.93
C THR A 24 0.49 -9.41 36.34
N ALA A 25 1.32 -8.51 35.80
CA ALA A 25 0.86 -7.29 35.15
C ALA A 25 -0.15 -7.65 34.02
N PRO A 26 -1.12 -6.76 33.71
CA PRO A 26 -2.02 -6.99 32.59
C PRO A 26 -1.24 -7.28 31.32
N TYR A 27 -1.55 -8.41 30.68
CA TYR A 27 -0.96 -8.81 29.42
C TYR A 27 -1.54 -7.91 28.32
N VAL A 28 -0.71 -7.08 27.69
CA VAL A 28 -1.15 -6.31 26.52
C VAL A 28 -1.33 -7.30 25.36
N PRO A 29 -2.57 -7.52 24.85
CA PRO A 29 -2.78 -8.42 23.74
C PRO A 29 -2.04 -7.91 22.50
N LEU A 30 -1.25 -8.79 21.88
CA LEU A 30 -0.48 -8.46 20.69
C LEU A 30 -1.43 -8.20 19.50
N SER A 31 -1.14 -7.15 18.72
CA SER A 31 -1.87 -6.86 17.47
C SER A 31 -1.86 -8.07 16.53
N VAL A 32 -3.04 -8.45 16.02
CA VAL A 32 -3.16 -9.54 15.04
C VAL A 32 -3.05 -8.92 13.65
N PRO A 33 -2.04 -9.30 12.84
CA PRO A 33 -1.85 -8.70 11.54
C PRO A 33 -2.90 -9.23 10.56
N THR A 34 -3.03 -8.54 9.44
CA THR A 34 -3.82 -9.06 8.31
C THR A 34 -3.24 -10.37 7.75
N SER A 35 -4.01 -11.05 6.91
CA SER A 35 -3.56 -12.28 6.25
C SER A 35 -2.36 -12.00 5.34
N PRO A 36 -1.40 -12.93 5.20
CA PRO A 36 -0.23 -12.73 4.35
C PRO A 36 -0.56 -12.38 2.89
N GLN A 37 -1.62 -12.96 2.34
CA GLN A 37 -2.10 -12.64 0.99
C GLN A 37 -2.62 -11.20 0.88
N ALA A 38 -3.38 -10.71 1.87
CA ALA A 38 -3.85 -9.33 1.89
C ALA A 38 -2.69 -8.34 2.07
N ALA A 39 -1.71 -8.67 2.91
CA ALA A 39 -0.48 -7.89 3.04
C ALA A 39 0.29 -7.79 1.72
N ALA A 40 0.33 -8.89 0.95
CA ALA A 40 0.90 -8.89 -0.39
C ALA A 40 0.12 -7.95 -1.33
N PHE A 41 -1.22 -8.02 -1.36
CA PHE A 41 -2.05 -7.11 -2.17
C PHE A 41 -1.76 -5.64 -1.91
N LYS A 42 -1.53 -5.25 -0.64
CA LYS A 42 -1.17 -3.87 -0.27
C LYS A 42 0.11 -3.41 -0.96
N MET A 43 1.08 -4.31 -1.17
CA MET A 43 2.34 -3.97 -1.85
C MET A 43 2.16 -3.70 -3.35
N TYR A 44 1.07 -4.16 -3.97
CA TYR A 44 0.83 -4.00 -5.42
C TYR A 44 -0.15 -2.88 -5.76
N GLY A 45 -0.97 -2.44 -4.81
CA GLY A 45 -2.00 -1.41 -5.04
C GLY A 45 -1.43 0.00 -5.29
N ASP A 46 -0.35 0.38 -4.61
CA ASP A 46 -0.06 1.80 -4.38
C ASP A 46 1.36 2.25 -4.75
N VAL A 47 1.88 1.82 -5.90
CA VAL A 47 3.21 2.25 -6.33
C VAL A 47 3.13 3.02 -7.64
N ALA A 48 2.72 4.29 -7.56
CA ALA A 48 3.26 5.27 -8.50
C ALA A 48 4.79 5.16 -8.44
N VAL A 49 5.46 4.95 -9.58
CA VAL A 49 6.91 4.72 -9.62
C VAL A 49 7.62 5.86 -8.89
N ASN A 50 8.11 5.56 -7.69
CA ASN A 50 8.78 6.52 -6.83
C ASN A 50 10.21 6.04 -6.59
N PRO A 51 11.22 6.67 -7.23
CA PRO A 51 12.62 6.30 -7.05
C PRO A 51 13.09 6.21 -5.58
N ALA A 52 12.52 6.99 -4.66
CA ALA A 52 12.81 6.91 -3.23
C ALA A 52 12.44 5.56 -2.60
N MET A 53 11.39 4.89 -3.08
CA MET A 53 10.98 3.57 -2.58
C MET A 53 11.94 2.48 -3.04
N GLY A 54 12.70 2.70 -4.11
CA GLY A 54 13.64 1.73 -4.64
C GLY A 54 13.00 0.53 -5.35
N VAL A 55 11.68 0.53 -5.57
CA VAL A 55 10.99 -0.54 -6.29
C VAL A 55 10.56 -0.03 -7.68
N PRO A 56 11.10 -0.58 -8.78
CA PRO A 56 10.66 -0.23 -10.13
C PRO A 56 9.34 -0.95 -10.48
N ASP A 57 8.56 -0.39 -11.42
CA ASP A 57 7.37 -1.08 -11.95
C ASP A 57 7.81 -2.22 -12.89
N ILE A 58 7.78 -3.44 -12.35
CA ILE A 58 8.05 -4.68 -13.09
C ILE A 58 6.71 -5.39 -13.26
N SER A 59 6.24 -5.47 -14.50
CA SER A 59 4.96 -6.10 -14.81
C SER A 59 4.94 -6.88 -16.11
N ILE A 60 4.08 -7.90 -16.17
CA ILE A 60 3.77 -8.67 -17.38
C ILE A 60 2.29 -8.45 -17.71
N PRO A 61 1.96 -7.73 -18.79
CA PRO A 61 0.57 -7.53 -19.20
C PRO A 61 -0.02 -8.84 -19.72
N LEU A 62 -1.25 -9.17 -19.30
CA LEU A 62 -1.93 -10.42 -19.66
C LEU A 62 -3.18 -10.19 -20.51
N PHE A 63 -4.05 -9.25 -20.10
CA PHE A 63 -5.33 -8.95 -20.73
C PHE A 63 -5.92 -7.64 -20.14
N ASP A 64 -6.89 -7.02 -20.79
CA ASP A 64 -7.63 -5.88 -20.23
C ASP A 64 -9.12 -6.20 -20.13
N ILE A 65 -9.68 -6.07 -18.93
CA ILE A 65 -11.13 -6.12 -18.73
C ILE A 65 -11.68 -4.76 -19.15
N ASP A 66 -12.55 -4.73 -20.16
CA ASP A 66 -13.28 -3.53 -20.59
C ASP A 66 -14.79 -3.83 -20.50
N HIS A 67 -15.46 -3.20 -19.55
CA HIS A 67 -16.89 -3.38 -19.30
C HIS A 67 -17.60 -2.04 -19.22
N HIS A 68 -18.35 -1.69 -20.27
CA HIS A 68 -19.11 -0.43 -20.38
C HIS A 68 -18.26 0.81 -20.07
N GLY A 69 -17.02 0.85 -20.57
CA GLY A 69 -16.08 1.96 -20.37
C GLY A 69 -15.29 1.93 -19.06
N TYR A 70 -15.54 0.96 -18.18
CA TYR A 70 -14.71 0.69 -17.01
C TYR A 70 -13.60 -0.30 -17.38
N ARG A 71 -12.35 0.14 -17.29
CA ARG A 71 -11.17 -0.64 -17.69
C ARG A 71 -10.34 -1.07 -16.49
N LEU A 72 -10.06 -2.37 -16.39
CA LEU A 72 -9.15 -2.95 -15.40
C LEU A 72 -8.06 -3.77 -16.10
N PRO A 73 -6.78 -3.33 -16.05
CA PRO A 73 -5.69 -4.08 -16.64
C PRO A 73 -5.39 -5.34 -15.81
N LEU A 74 -5.42 -6.50 -16.44
CA LEU A 74 -4.97 -7.78 -15.90
C LEU A 74 -3.48 -7.95 -16.21
N SER A 75 -2.64 -7.83 -15.19
CA SER A 75 -1.20 -7.97 -15.29
C SER A 75 -0.65 -8.73 -14.08
N LEU A 76 0.51 -9.37 -14.25
CA LEU A 76 1.31 -9.81 -13.10
C LEU A 76 2.24 -8.68 -12.70
N LYS A 77 2.22 -8.30 -11.43
CA LYS A 77 3.06 -7.26 -10.83
C LYS A 77 4.09 -7.92 -9.91
N TYR A 78 5.35 -7.51 -10.01
CA TYR A 78 6.44 -8.05 -9.19
C TYR A 78 6.88 -7.06 -8.11
N ASN A 79 7.03 -7.54 -6.87
CA ASN A 79 7.58 -6.76 -5.76
C ASN A 79 8.76 -7.50 -5.08
N PRO A 80 9.96 -6.90 -4.99
CA PRO A 80 11.13 -7.51 -4.36
C PRO A 80 11.07 -7.37 -2.82
N ALA A 81 10.43 -8.31 -2.14
CA ALA A 81 10.41 -8.35 -0.68
C ALA A 81 11.38 -9.40 -0.08
N PRO A 82 11.99 -9.15 1.09
CA PRO A 82 12.67 -10.18 1.87
C PRO A 82 11.72 -11.30 2.29
N PHE A 83 12.27 -12.48 2.56
CA PHE A 83 11.49 -13.55 3.18
C PHE A 83 11.20 -13.19 4.64
N HIS A 84 9.97 -13.42 5.07
CA HIS A 84 9.57 -13.32 6.48
C HIS A 84 9.12 -14.70 6.99
N PRO A 85 9.04 -14.91 8.31
CA PRO A 85 8.50 -16.14 8.88
C PRO A 85 7.09 -16.46 8.34
N GLY A 86 6.82 -17.73 8.03
CA GLY A 86 5.50 -18.17 7.55
C GLY A 86 5.18 -17.85 6.09
N TYR A 87 6.16 -17.46 5.28
CA TYR A 87 5.96 -17.21 3.85
C TYR A 87 5.59 -18.50 3.07
N ASN A 88 4.37 -18.58 2.53
CA ASN A 88 3.91 -19.66 1.65
C ASN A 88 2.63 -19.32 0.85
N TYR A 89 2.35 -18.04 0.59
CA TYR A 89 1.05 -17.56 0.08
C TYR A 89 1.06 -17.10 -1.39
N ASP A 90 2.22 -16.98 -2.02
CA ASP A 90 2.32 -16.52 -3.42
C ASP A 90 1.99 -17.64 -4.40
N VAL A 91 0.78 -17.58 -4.96
CA VAL A 91 0.24 -18.59 -5.91
C VAL A 91 0.64 -18.35 -7.37
N PHE A 92 1.12 -17.15 -7.70
CA PHE A 92 1.61 -16.79 -9.04
C PHE A 92 3.14 -16.83 -9.16
N GLY A 93 3.81 -17.34 -8.12
CA GLY A 93 5.27 -17.36 -8.00
C GLY A 93 5.77 -16.25 -7.10
N ARG A 94 6.93 -16.48 -6.49
CA ARG A 94 7.53 -15.60 -5.48
C ARG A 94 7.59 -14.14 -5.95
N GLY A 95 6.97 -13.25 -5.17
CA GLY A 95 6.93 -11.81 -5.39
C GLY A 95 6.00 -11.37 -6.53
N TRP A 96 5.27 -12.30 -7.17
CA TRP A 96 4.31 -11.99 -8.23
C TRP A 96 2.88 -12.04 -7.71
N ALA A 97 2.07 -11.05 -8.07
CA ALA A 97 0.63 -11.07 -7.86
C ALA A 97 -0.14 -10.52 -9.06
N LEU A 98 -1.43 -10.86 -9.11
CA LEU A 98 -2.35 -10.43 -10.14
C LEU A 98 -2.93 -9.05 -9.79
N SER A 99 -2.83 -8.08 -10.70
CA SER A 99 -3.19 -6.66 -10.47
C SER A 99 -4.63 -6.40 -10.04
N ILE A 100 -5.57 -7.26 -10.45
CA ILE A 100 -7.00 -7.11 -10.12
C ILE A 100 -7.37 -7.65 -8.73
N SER A 101 -6.38 -8.14 -7.96
CA SER A 101 -6.62 -8.66 -6.62
C SER A 101 -6.96 -7.51 -5.69
N SER A 102 -8.13 -7.57 -5.06
CA SER A 102 -8.69 -6.48 -4.26
C SER A 102 -9.32 -7.03 -3.00
N CYS A 103 -9.03 -6.38 -1.87
CA CYS A 103 -9.60 -6.74 -0.58
C CYS A 103 -9.72 -5.53 0.34
N ILE A 104 -10.61 -5.64 1.32
CA ILE A 104 -10.46 -4.92 2.58
C ILE A 104 -9.77 -5.86 3.56
N SER A 105 -8.84 -5.32 4.33
CA SER A 105 -8.08 -6.04 5.34
C SER A 105 -8.07 -5.26 6.65
N ARG A 106 -7.81 -5.92 7.78
CA ARG A 106 -7.55 -5.24 9.05
C ARG A 106 -6.36 -5.82 9.80
N SER A 107 -5.76 -4.98 10.61
CA SER A 107 -4.98 -5.42 11.78
C SER A 107 -5.87 -5.21 13.01
N ILE A 108 -5.96 -6.23 13.85
CA ILE A 108 -6.76 -6.15 15.08
C ILE A 108 -5.90 -5.61 16.19
N GLU A 109 -6.29 -4.48 16.75
CA GLU A 109 -5.61 -3.84 17.88
C GLU A 109 -6.42 -4.15 19.14
N CYS A 110 -5.84 -4.83 20.14
CA CYS A 110 -6.56 -5.33 21.32
C CYS A 110 -7.65 -6.39 21.00
N MET A 111 -8.89 -5.99 20.70
CA MET A 111 -10.04 -6.84 20.41
C MET A 111 -10.69 -6.42 19.08
N PRO A 112 -11.43 -7.31 18.39
CA PRO A 112 -12.19 -6.91 17.22
C PRO A 112 -13.24 -5.84 17.59
N ASP A 113 -13.20 -4.68 16.94
CA ASP A 113 -14.09 -3.53 17.21
C ASP A 113 -15.57 -3.91 17.31
N GLU A 114 -16.02 -4.88 16.51
CA GLU A 114 -17.42 -5.29 16.45
C GLU A 114 -17.91 -6.01 17.72
N LEU A 115 -17.01 -6.44 18.61
CA LEU A 115 -17.37 -7.08 19.88
C LEU A 115 -17.86 -6.07 20.92
N THR A 116 -17.38 -4.84 20.85
CA THR A 116 -17.76 -3.71 21.73
C THR A 116 -18.68 -2.71 21.04
N ASP A 117 -19.27 -3.08 19.91
CA ASP A 117 -20.14 -2.20 19.12
C ASP A 117 -19.40 -0.92 18.67
N PHE A 118 -18.13 -1.09 18.28
CA PHE A 118 -17.21 -0.05 17.77
C PHE A 118 -16.96 1.09 18.78
N LYS A 119 -16.96 0.75 20.07
CA LYS A 119 -16.69 1.68 21.17
C LYS A 119 -15.44 1.23 21.92
N LEU A 120 -14.62 2.19 22.28
CA LEU A 120 -13.55 1.98 23.24
C LEU A 120 -14.13 1.92 24.66
N ASP A 121 -13.65 1.00 25.49
CA ASP A 121 -14.07 0.75 26.89
C ASP A 121 -13.60 1.84 27.88
N THR A 122 -13.49 3.08 27.41
CA THR A 122 -13.09 4.25 28.21
C THR A 122 -14.09 4.60 29.32
N ASP A 123 -15.34 4.14 29.22
CA ASP A 123 -16.34 4.29 30.28
C ASP A 123 -15.97 3.52 31.55
N LYS A 124 -15.11 2.49 31.43
CA LYS A 124 -14.59 1.68 32.53
C LYS A 124 -13.47 2.34 33.31
N PHE A 125 -12.94 3.46 32.83
CA PHE A 125 -11.77 4.10 33.45
C PHE A 125 -11.99 4.58 34.89
N GLY A 126 -13.25 4.78 35.30
CA GLY A 126 -13.59 5.11 36.69
C GLY A 126 -13.67 3.92 37.65
N GLU A 127 -13.59 2.68 37.15
CA GLU A 127 -13.71 1.48 37.97
C GLU A 127 -12.43 1.22 38.79
N SER A 128 -12.59 0.70 40.01
CA SER A 128 -11.46 0.34 40.88
C SER A 128 -10.67 -0.81 40.27
N TYR A 129 -9.38 -0.60 40.02
CA TYR A 129 -8.49 -1.60 39.42
C TYR A 129 -8.46 -2.92 40.22
N ARG A 130 -8.52 -2.85 41.55
CA ARG A 130 -8.48 -4.04 42.42
C ARG A 130 -9.71 -4.94 42.31
N ASN A 131 -10.77 -4.47 41.67
CA ASN A 131 -12.00 -5.23 41.46
C ASN A 131 -12.01 -5.97 40.10
N LEU A 132 -10.99 -5.79 39.26
CA LEU A 132 -10.92 -6.34 37.92
C LEU A 132 -10.01 -7.56 37.88
N SER A 133 -10.43 -8.61 37.16
CA SER A 133 -9.59 -9.80 36.91
C SER A 133 -8.63 -9.56 35.75
N GLU A 134 -7.52 -10.30 35.70
CA GLU A 134 -6.60 -10.30 34.56
C GLU A 134 -7.32 -10.68 33.25
N GLU A 135 -8.23 -11.66 33.33
CA GLU A 135 -9.08 -12.06 32.20
C GLU A 135 -9.90 -10.88 31.64
N TYR A 136 -10.46 -10.04 32.51
CA TYR A 136 -11.21 -8.86 32.08
C TYR A 136 -10.32 -7.82 31.41
N LEU A 137 -9.15 -7.53 32.00
CA LEU A 137 -8.18 -6.58 31.45
C LEU A 137 -7.71 -6.99 30.05
N ASN A 138 -7.60 -8.31 29.80
CA ASN A 138 -7.22 -8.87 28.49
C ASN A 138 -8.35 -8.81 27.44
N THR A 139 -9.55 -8.36 27.81
CA THR A 139 -10.72 -8.22 26.91
C THR A 139 -11.12 -6.77 26.66
N LEU A 140 -10.37 -5.80 27.19
CA LEU A 140 -10.66 -4.38 27.00
C LEU A 140 -10.36 -3.97 25.56
N GLU A 141 -11.32 -3.26 24.95
CA GLU A 141 -11.14 -2.61 23.66
C GLU A 141 -10.72 -1.15 23.86
N LEU A 142 -9.45 -0.87 23.58
CA LEU A 142 -8.81 0.42 23.88
C LEU A 142 -8.16 1.07 22.67
N LYS A 143 -8.18 0.39 21.52
CA LYS A 143 -7.57 0.85 20.27
C LYS A 143 -8.36 0.38 19.07
N SER A 144 -8.78 1.30 18.22
CA SER A 144 -9.54 0.89 17.05
C SER A 144 -8.74 0.03 16.07
N ASP A 145 -9.41 -0.95 15.45
CA ASP A 145 -8.83 -1.74 14.37
C ASP A 145 -8.48 -0.83 13.17
N LEU A 146 -7.28 -1.02 12.62
CA LEU A 146 -6.87 -0.32 11.39
C LEU A 146 -7.22 -1.15 10.17
N PHE A 147 -8.17 -0.66 9.38
CA PHE A 147 -8.57 -1.27 8.11
C PHE A 147 -7.75 -0.68 6.95
N THR A 148 -7.41 -1.49 5.96
CA THR A 148 -6.86 -1.06 4.66
C THR A 148 -7.74 -1.61 3.54
N ALA A 149 -8.28 -0.72 2.72
CA ALA A 149 -9.00 -1.06 1.50
C ALA A 149 -8.08 -0.90 0.29
N ILE A 150 -8.09 -1.87 -0.61
CA ILE A 150 -7.40 -1.83 -1.91
C ILE A 150 -8.46 -2.07 -2.97
N LEU A 151 -8.69 -1.08 -3.82
CA LEU A 151 -9.65 -1.16 -4.92
C LEU A 151 -8.99 -1.79 -6.17
N PRO A 152 -9.77 -2.34 -7.13
CA PRO A 152 -9.26 -2.99 -8.34
C PRO A 152 -8.43 -2.12 -9.27
N ASP A 153 -8.58 -0.79 -9.17
CA ASP A 153 -7.77 0.17 -9.91
C ASP A 153 -6.37 0.38 -9.29
N GLY A 154 -6.08 -0.32 -8.19
CA GLY A 154 -4.87 -0.20 -7.37
C GLY A 154 -5.05 0.76 -6.19
N SER A 155 -5.97 1.72 -6.28
CA SER A 155 -6.07 2.77 -5.26
C SER A 155 -6.32 2.17 -3.87
N SER A 156 -5.56 2.67 -2.89
CA SER A 156 -5.62 2.17 -1.52
C SER A 156 -5.93 3.29 -0.54
N PHE A 157 -6.57 2.96 0.58
CA PHE A 157 -6.77 3.87 1.70
C PHE A 157 -6.94 3.09 3.00
N GLU A 158 -6.54 3.72 4.10
CA GLU A 158 -6.73 3.21 5.45
C GLU A 158 -7.98 3.84 6.05
N PHE A 159 -8.69 3.11 6.92
CA PHE A 159 -9.81 3.68 7.66
C PHE A 159 -9.99 3.00 9.02
N VAL A 160 -10.67 3.71 9.92
CA VAL A 160 -11.10 3.25 11.24
C VAL A 160 -12.61 3.35 11.34
N ILE A 161 -13.25 2.38 12.00
CA ILE A 161 -14.68 2.39 12.29
C ILE A 161 -14.86 2.77 13.76
N ARG A 162 -15.62 3.83 14.04
CA ARG A 162 -15.94 4.21 15.42
C ARG A 162 -17.40 4.55 15.58
N LYS A 163 -17.89 4.43 16.81
CA LYS A 163 -19.24 4.88 17.18
C LYS A 163 -19.19 6.24 17.87
N THR A 164 -19.84 7.22 17.28
CA THR A 164 -19.94 8.58 17.83
C THR A 164 -20.80 8.62 19.10
N TYR A 165 -20.71 9.72 19.85
CA TYR A 165 -21.52 9.92 21.07
C TYR A 165 -23.03 9.85 20.84
N ASP A 166 -23.52 10.22 19.64
CA ASP A 166 -24.93 10.09 19.26
C ASP A 166 -25.31 8.68 18.78
N GLY A 167 -24.39 7.72 18.87
CA GLY A 167 -24.61 6.31 18.57
C GLY A 167 -24.54 5.95 17.09
N LYS A 168 -24.03 6.85 16.23
CA LYS A 168 -23.87 6.58 14.79
C LYS A 168 -22.50 5.98 14.51
N ILE A 169 -22.44 5.13 13.49
CA ILE A 169 -21.17 4.64 12.97
C ILE A 169 -20.56 5.71 12.08
N GLU A 170 -19.29 6.00 12.32
CA GLU A 170 -18.44 6.88 11.53
C GLU A 170 -17.25 6.09 10.97
N TYR A 171 -16.87 6.39 9.74
CA TYR A 171 -15.67 5.86 9.09
C TYR A 171 -14.69 7.01 8.92
N VAL A 172 -13.56 6.96 9.63
CA VAL A 172 -12.49 7.94 9.50
C VAL A 172 -11.53 7.43 8.44
N VAL A 173 -11.39 8.13 7.31
CA VAL A 173 -10.71 7.64 6.11
C VAL A 173 -9.43 8.45 5.83
N SER A 174 -8.34 7.76 5.45
CA SER A 174 -7.08 8.39 5.03
C SER A 174 -7.12 8.88 3.59
N GLY A 175 -6.07 9.58 3.16
CA GLY A 175 -5.89 9.97 1.76
C GLY A 175 -6.85 11.07 1.28
N GLY A 176 -7.70 11.62 2.15
CA GLY A 176 -8.60 12.72 1.82
C GLY A 176 -9.75 12.30 0.91
N ARG A 177 -9.96 10.99 0.77
CA ARG A 177 -11.01 10.37 -0.03
C ARG A 177 -12.38 10.63 0.57
N ASP A 178 -13.36 10.83 -0.29
CA ASP A 178 -14.75 11.07 0.09
C ASP A 178 -15.56 9.82 -0.29
N VAL A 179 -15.08 8.64 0.12
CA VAL A 179 -15.72 7.35 -0.14
C VAL A 179 -16.84 7.06 0.85
N LYS A 180 -17.90 6.38 0.40
CA LYS A 180 -18.96 5.89 1.27
C LYS A 180 -18.73 4.42 1.62
N ILE A 181 -18.46 4.16 2.89
CA ILE A 181 -18.24 2.81 3.41
C ILE A 181 -19.46 2.36 4.22
N THR A 182 -19.90 1.12 4.03
CA THR A 182 -20.82 0.43 4.93
C THR A 182 -20.35 -0.99 5.20
N HIS A 183 -20.72 -1.52 6.37
CA HIS A 183 -20.42 -2.90 6.74
C HIS A 183 -21.70 -3.62 7.19
N ALA A 184 -21.67 -4.95 7.15
CA ALA A 184 -22.71 -5.79 7.73
C ALA A 184 -22.10 -6.73 8.77
N THR A 185 -22.79 -6.89 9.90
CA THR A 185 -22.38 -7.80 10.97
C THR A 185 -23.33 -8.99 11.09
N ARG A 186 -22.80 -10.16 11.43
CA ARG A 186 -23.58 -11.33 11.85
C ARG A 186 -22.81 -12.04 12.96
N ASP A 187 -23.50 -12.47 14.01
CA ASP A 187 -22.91 -13.17 15.15
C ASP A 187 -21.67 -12.45 15.74
N ARG A 188 -21.75 -11.12 15.86
CA ARG A 188 -20.66 -10.23 16.30
C ARG A 188 -19.37 -10.37 15.49
N LYS A 189 -19.50 -10.56 14.17
CA LYS A 189 -18.40 -10.53 13.21
C LYS A 189 -18.79 -9.65 12.03
N ILE A 190 -17.84 -8.89 11.50
CA ILE A 190 -18.06 -8.18 10.24
C ILE A 190 -18.00 -9.20 9.09
N ILE A 191 -19.12 -9.42 8.39
CA ILE A 191 -19.22 -10.42 7.32
C ILE A 191 -19.01 -9.84 5.92
N SER A 192 -19.17 -8.53 5.77
CA SER A 192 -19.00 -7.87 4.48
C SER A 192 -18.83 -6.37 4.60
N PHE A 193 -18.21 -5.80 3.59
CA PHE A 193 -18.16 -4.37 3.34
C PHE A 193 -18.77 -4.03 1.98
N LYS A 194 -19.28 -2.80 1.89
CA LYS A 194 -19.58 -2.13 0.63
C LYS A 194 -18.87 -0.78 0.64
N VAL A 195 -18.16 -0.49 -0.43
CA VAL A 195 -17.51 0.80 -0.67
C VAL A 195 -18.12 1.39 -1.94
N VAL A 196 -18.55 2.64 -1.90
CA VAL A 196 -18.90 3.41 -3.10
C VAL A 196 -17.84 4.49 -3.24
N ASP A 197 -17.15 4.52 -4.38
CA ASP A 197 -16.16 5.55 -4.66
C ASP A 197 -16.79 6.86 -5.13
N GLU A 198 -15.97 7.89 -5.27
CA GLU A 198 -16.40 9.23 -5.65
C GLU A 198 -16.97 9.30 -7.09
N GLN A 199 -16.79 8.26 -7.91
CA GLN A 199 -17.41 8.11 -9.22
C GLN A 199 -18.81 7.46 -9.14
N GLY A 200 -19.20 6.93 -7.98
CA GLY A 200 -20.43 6.18 -7.77
C GLY A 200 -20.30 4.69 -8.10
N VAL A 201 -19.08 4.18 -8.31
CA VAL A 201 -18.83 2.75 -8.52
C VAL A 201 -18.93 2.05 -7.17
N GLU A 202 -19.76 1.02 -7.11
CA GLU A 202 -19.98 0.24 -5.89
C GLU A 202 -19.16 -1.06 -5.93
N TYR A 203 -18.36 -1.26 -4.90
CA TYR A 203 -17.53 -2.44 -4.65
C TYR A 203 -18.11 -3.21 -3.46
N ALA A 204 -18.41 -4.50 -3.64
CA ALA A 204 -18.89 -5.37 -2.56
C ALA A 204 -17.82 -6.39 -2.18
N PHE A 205 -17.43 -6.41 -0.90
CA PHE A 205 -16.43 -7.31 -0.33
C PHE A 205 -17.13 -8.31 0.60
N THR A 206 -17.38 -9.53 0.11
CA THR A 206 -18.15 -10.55 0.86
C THR A 206 -17.39 -11.88 1.05
N GLY A 207 -16.23 -12.03 0.40
CA GLY A 207 -15.40 -13.24 0.49
C GLY A 207 -14.43 -13.18 1.67
N ALA A 208 -14.87 -13.40 2.90
CA ALA A 208 -13.99 -13.25 4.06
C ALA A 208 -12.98 -14.39 4.26
N ASP A 209 -11.73 -14.07 4.57
CA ASP A 209 -10.71 -15.02 5.05
C ASP A 209 -10.89 -15.23 6.56
N THR A 210 -10.73 -16.46 7.02
CA THR A 210 -10.91 -16.82 8.44
C THR A 210 -9.58 -17.13 9.08
N THR A 211 -9.38 -16.61 10.30
CA THR A 211 -8.42 -17.26 11.20
C THR A 211 -8.96 -18.63 11.62
N PHE A 212 -8.10 -19.64 11.72
CA PHE A 212 -8.48 -20.96 12.20
C PHE A 212 -7.53 -21.45 13.30
N ARG A 213 -7.94 -22.48 14.03
CA ARG A 213 -7.12 -23.09 15.08
C ARG A 213 -6.11 -24.06 14.45
N GLY A 214 -4.96 -23.53 14.04
CA GLY A 214 -3.81 -24.34 13.62
C GLY A 214 -3.11 -25.02 14.80
N THR A 215 -2.25 -25.99 14.52
CA THR A 215 -1.43 -26.67 15.53
C THR A 215 -0.46 -25.68 16.18
N GLY A 216 -0.63 -25.43 17.50
CA GLY A 216 0.21 -24.52 18.29
C GLY A 216 -0.29 -23.06 18.36
N CYS A 217 -1.41 -22.74 17.69
CA CYS A 217 -2.00 -21.39 17.71
C CYS A 217 -2.42 -20.95 19.11
N THR A 218 -1.96 -19.77 19.56
CA THR A 218 -2.50 -19.13 20.77
C THR A 218 -3.97 -18.80 20.53
N ILE A 219 -4.84 -19.23 21.43
CA ILE A 219 -6.27 -18.88 21.38
C ILE A 219 -6.36 -17.41 21.82
N THR A 220 -6.70 -16.51 20.90
CA THR A 220 -7.08 -15.14 21.25
C THR A 220 -8.31 -15.19 22.17
N PRO A 221 -8.50 -14.20 23.07
CA PRO A 221 -9.67 -14.16 23.96
C PRO A 221 -11.01 -14.16 23.19
N TYR A 222 -11.00 -13.78 21.90
CA TYR A 222 -12.15 -13.74 21.00
C TYR A 222 -12.21 -14.89 19.96
N ASN A 223 -11.33 -15.89 20.04
CA ASN A 223 -11.28 -17.03 19.11
C ASN A 223 -11.17 -16.60 17.62
N THR A 224 -11.91 -17.22 16.70
CA THR A 224 -11.80 -16.94 15.24
C THR A 224 -12.58 -15.69 14.82
N THR A 225 -11.95 -14.81 14.04
CA THR A 225 -12.60 -13.66 13.40
C THR A 225 -12.09 -13.47 11.97
N TYR A 226 -12.76 -12.60 11.20
CA TYR A 226 -12.35 -12.25 9.84
C TYR A 226 -11.32 -11.12 9.86
N VAL A 227 -10.28 -11.23 9.03
CA VAL A 227 -9.20 -10.24 8.94
C VAL A 227 -9.03 -9.65 7.53
N SER A 228 -9.72 -10.23 6.55
CA SER A 228 -9.76 -9.76 5.17
C SER A 228 -11.06 -10.19 4.50
N TRP A 229 -11.56 -9.35 3.59
CA TRP A 229 -12.77 -9.53 2.80
C TRP A 229 -12.42 -9.28 1.34
N GLN A 230 -12.50 -10.32 0.53
CA GLN A 230 -12.18 -10.26 -0.89
C GLN A 230 -13.32 -9.62 -1.69
N LEU A 231 -12.97 -8.85 -2.74
CA LEU A 231 -13.93 -8.22 -3.65
C LEU A 231 -14.72 -9.30 -4.39
N THR A 232 -16.04 -9.24 -4.35
CA THR A 232 -16.95 -10.20 -5.00
C THR A 232 -17.79 -9.61 -6.13
N SER A 233 -18.00 -8.29 -6.14
CA SER A 233 -18.67 -7.64 -7.26
C SER A 233 -18.35 -6.16 -7.39
N ILE A 234 -18.37 -5.66 -8.64
CA ILE A 234 -18.35 -4.25 -8.98
C ILE A 234 -19.65 -3.91 -9.72
N ARG A 235 -20.33 -2.84 -9.29
CA ARG A 235 -21.49 -2.28 -9.96
C ARG A 235 -21.16 -0.86 -10.43
N LEU A 236 -21.29 -0.64 -11.73
CA LEU A 236 -21.10 0.68 -12.32
C LEU A 236 -22.36 1.55 -12.11
N PRO A 237 -22.21 2.87 -11.91
CA PRO A 237 -23.36 3.77 -11.73
C PRO A 237 -24.23 3.89 -13.00
N HIS A 238 -23.67 3.53 -14.16
CA HIS A 238 -24.27 3.63 -15.49
C HIS A 238 -24.60 2.28 -16.14
N SER A 239 -24.45 1.17 -15.43
CA SER A 239 -24.83 -0.16 -15.95
C SER A 239 -25.57 -0.97 -14.89
N SER A 240 -26.50 -1.81 -15.37
CA SER A 240 -27.21 -2.80 -14.54
C SER A 240 -26.46 -4.13 -14.44
N GLU A 241 -25.45 -4.35 -15.28
CA GLU A 241 -24.61 -5.54 -15.26
C GLU A 241 -23.51 -5.41 -14.20
N LEU A 242 -23.18 -6.55 -13.58
CA LEU A 242 -22.13 -6.65 -12.57
C LEU A 242 -20.88 -7.27 -13.18
N ILE A 243 -19.72 -6.80 -12.72
CA ILE A 243 -18.49 -7.58 -12.80
C ILE A 243 -18.43 -8.42 -11.52
N THR A 244 -18.39 -9.74 -11.62
CA THR A 244 -18.38 -10.64 -10.45
C THR A 244 -17.05 -11.36 -10.31
N PHE A 245 -16.66 -11.63 -9.07
CA PHE A 245 -15.40 -12.27 -8.69
C PHE A 245 -15.72 -13.47 -7.80
N ASP A 246 -15.32 -14.67 -8.23
CA ASP A 246 -15.62 -15.93 -7.56
C ASP A 246 -14.40 -16.53 -6.89
N TYR A 247 -14.56 -17.01 -5.66
CA TYR A 247 -13.50 -17.61 -4.83
C TYR A 247 -13.85 -19.05 -4.46
N GLY A 248 -13.61 -19.97 -5.39
CA GLY A 248 -13.91 -21.40 -5.24
C GLY A 248 -12.82 -22.24 -4.58
N LYS A 249 -11.66 -21.65 -4.24
CA LYS A 249 -10.52 -22.35 -3.62
C LYS A 249 -10.00 -21.58 -2.40
N SER A 250 -9.35 -22.30 -1.49
CA SER A 250 -8.69 -21.72 -0.32
C SER A 250 -7.35 -22.39 -0.05
N ILE A 251 -6.43 -21.65 0.54
CA ILE A 251 -5.13 -22.12 1.03
C ILE A 251 -5.00 -21.83 2.51
N HIS A 252 -4.26 -22.69 3.21
CA HIS A 252 -3.96 -22.52 4.62
C HIS A 252 -2.54 -21.97 4.74
N SER A 253 -2.37 -20.89 5.50
CA SER A 253 -1.06 -20.41 5.92
C SER A 253 -0.98 -20.48 7.43
N ASN A 254 -0.04 -21.29 7.93
CA ASN A 254 0.33 -21.30 9.33
C ASN A 254 1.40 -20.21 9.52
N PHE A 255 0.96 -18.99 9.77
CA PHE A 255 1.85 -17.87 10.08
C PHE A 255 2.44 -18.08 11.48
N GLY A 256 3.61 -18.71 11.52
CA GLY A 256 4.45 -18.89 12.70
C GLY A 256 4.46 -20.31 13.26
N TYR A 257 5.61 -20.99 13.14
CA TYR A 257 6.09 -21.96 14.13
C TYR A 257 6.85 -21.18 15.22
N GLN A 258 6.95 -21.70 16.44
CA GLN A 258 7.46 -20.98 17.62
C GLN A 258 8.77 -20.20 17.33
N GLN A 259 8.73 -18.86 17.42
CA GLN A 259 9.92 -18.03 17.55
C GLN A 259 10.06 -17.60 19.02
N ALA A 260 11.17 -17.97 19.64
CA ALA A 260 11.56 -17.38 20.91
C ALA A 260 12.21 -16.02 20.62
N GLU A 261 11.69 -14.94 21.21
CA GLU A 261 12.34 -13.63 21.14
C GLU A 261 12.72 -13.20 22.56
N PRO A 262 14.01 -13.02 22.87
CA PRO A 262 14.44 -12.76 24.23
C PRO A 262 13.96 -11.37 24.71
N ALA A 263 13.59 -11.29 25.98
CA ALA A 263 13.38 -10.03 26.69
C ALA A 263 14.47 -9.89 27.75
N VAL A 264 14.87 -8.66 28.11
CA VAL A 264 15.92 -8.44 29.12
C VAL A 264 15.42 -7.41 30.12
N ARG A 265 14.85 -7.90 31.21
CA ARG A 265 14.38 -7.05 32.29
C ARG A 265 15.55 -6.56 33.14
N PHE A 266 15.53 -5.31 33.59
CA PHE A 266 16.52 -4.78 34.53
C PHE A 266 15.83 -4.41 35.85
N HIS A 267 16.16 -5.15 36.90
CA HIS A 267 15.65 -4.88 38.24
C HIS A 267 16.73 -4.23 39.10
N HIS A 268 16.40 -3.14 39.79
CA HIS A 268 17.26 -2.59 40.82
C HIS A 268 16.48 -2.45 42.14
N PHE A 269 16.88 -3.24 43.12
CA PHE A 269 16.24 -3.31 44.43
C PHE A 269 17.23 -2.93 45.52
N TYR A 270 16.91 -1.89 46.31
CA TYR A 270 17.69 -1.51 47.48
C TYR A 270 16.84 -1.57 48.74
N GLU A 271 17.07 -2.59 49.57
CA GLU A 271 16.52 -2.71 50.93
C GLU A 271 17.63 -2.65 51.98
N LEU A 272 17.41 -1.89 53.05
CA LEU A 272 18.31 -1.83 54.20
C LEU A 272 18.42 -3.20 54.87
N GLY A 273 19.57 -3.87 54.73
CA GLY A 273 19.86 -5.16 55.38
C GLY A 273 19.67 -6.41 54.51
N CYS A 274 19.27 -6.26 53.25
CA CYS A 274 19.18 -7.35 52.27
C CYS A 274 20.44 -7.44 51.38
N SER A 275 20.63 -8.60 50.73
CA SER A 275 21.72 -8.87 49.77
C SER A 275 21.69 -7.86 48.61
N PRO A 276 22.85 -7.46 48.03
CA PRO A 276 22.94 -6.35 47.08
C PRO A 276 22.28 -6.62 45.72
N ASP A 277 22.03 -5.53 44.96
CA ASP A 277 21.64 -5.43 43.54
C ASP A 277 21.39 -6.77 42.83
N VAL A 278 20.12 -7.15 42.65
CA VAL A 278 19.75 -8.40 41.95
C VAL A 278 19.43 -8.10 40.48
N PHE A 279 20.26 -8.64 39.60
CA PHE A 279 20.06 -8.61 38.15
C PHE A 279 19.44 -9.92 37.66
N ASP A 280 18.30 -9.85 36.96
CA ASP A 280 17.59 -11.02 36.41
C ASP A 280 17.29 -10.81 34.92
N VAL A 281 17.68 -11.78 34.08
CA VAL A 281 17.37 -11.79 32.64
C VAL A 281 16.37 -12.89 32.35
N THR A 282 15.16 -12.50 31.97
CA THR A 282 14.07 -13.43 31.67
C THR A 282 13.79 -13.53 30.17
N VAL A 283 14.05 -14.70 29.57
CA VAL A 283 13.68 -14.96 28.17
C VAL A 283 12.18 -15.25 28.08
N HIS A 284 11.46 -14.48 27.26
CA HIS A 284 10.08 -14.77 26.89
C HIS A 284 10.02 -15.49 25.54
N THR A 285 9.09 -16.43 25.38
CA THR A 285 8.77 -16.99 24.07
C THR A 285 7.46 -16.38 23.59
N TYR A 286 7.54 -15.43 22.66
CA TYR A 286 6.35 -14.83 22.05
C TYR A 286 5.89 -15.69 20.88
N THR A 287 4.88 -16.53 21.10
CA THR A 287 4.28 -17.32 20.02
C THR A 287 3.20 -16.52 19.29
N ARG A 288 3.57 -15.84 18.20
CA ARG A 288 2.60 -15.46 17.15
C ARG A 288 2.36 -16.67 16.28
N GLN A 289 1.27 -17.38 16.54
CA GLN A 289 0.81 -18.46 15.68
C GLN A 289 -0.59 -18.09 15.20
N HIS A 290 -0.66 -17.29 14.14
CA HIS A 290 -1.93 -17.02 13.46
C HIS A 290 -2.04 -17.96 12.29
N ALA A 291 -3.13 -18.72 12.19
CA ALA A 291 -3.38 -19.54 11.02
C ALA A 291 -4.52 -18.92 10.22
N TYR A 292 -4.28 -18.71 8.92
CA TYR A 292 -5.23 -18.07 8.02
C TYR A 292 -5.68 -19.06 6.96
N GLN A 293 -6.98 -19.16 6.75
CA GLN A 293 -7.57 -19.81 5.60
C GLN A 293 -7.94 -18.72 4.59
N MET A 294 -7.10 -18.57 3.57
CA MET A 294 -7.17 -17.47 2.60
C MET A 294 -7.86 -17.93 1.32
N LYS A 295 -8.76 -17.11 0.78
CA LYS A 295 -9.52 -17.38 -0.44
C LYS A 295 -8.75 -16.99 -1.70
N LEU A 296 -8.76 -17.88 -2.69
CA LEU A 296 -8.12 -17.64 -3.99
C LEU A 296 -9.17 -17.26 -5.04
N LEU A 297 -8.88 -16.19 -5.81
CA LEU A 297 -9.69 -15.79 -6.94
C LEU A 297 -9.66 -16.89 -8.01
N THR A 298 -10.83 -17.40 -8.41
CA THR A 298 -10.97 -18.50 -9.36
C THR A 298 -11.63 -18.08 -10.68
N SER A 299 -12.48 -17.06 -10.65
CA SER A 299 -13.15 -16.55 -11.85
C SER A 299 -13.47 -15.07 -11.73
N VAL A 300 -13.42 -14.38 -12.85
CA VAL A 300 -14.00 -13.04 -13.04
C VAL A 300 -14.95 -13.11 -14.22
N THR A 301 -16.17 -12.60 -14.05
CA THR A 301 -17.22 -12.63 -15.09
C THR A 301 -17.79 -11.25 -15.31
N TYR A 302 -17.93 -10.84 -16.58
CA TYR A 302 -18.59 -9.59 -16.97
C TYR A 302 -19.22 -9.76 -18.36
N GLY A 303 -20.48 -9.34 -18.52
CA GLY A 303 -21.24 -9.64 -19.73
C GLY A 303 -21.24 -11.14 -20.05
N THR A 304 -20.78 -11.51 -21.24
CA THR A 304 -20.58 -12.91 -21.68
C THR A 304 -19.15 -13.42 -21.49
N THR A 305 -18.26 -12.59 -20.97
CA THR A 305 -16.84 -12.91 -20.80
C THR A 305 -16.57 -13.57 -19.45
N THR A 306 -15.81 -14.65 -19.44
CA THR A 306 -15.33 -15.33 -18.24
C THR A 306 -13.82 -15.51 -18.29
N ILE A 307 -13.13 -14.98 -17.27
CA ILE A 307 -11.70 -15.18 -17.01
C ILE A 307 -11.59 -16.20 -15.88
N ARG A 308 -11.08 -17.39 -16.17
CA ARG A 308 -10.96 -18.47 -15.18
C ARG A 308 -9.50 -18.74 -14.84
N ILE A 309 -9.17 -18.74 -13.55
CA ILE A 309 -7.84 -19.08 -13.03
C ILE A 309 -7.84 -20.54 -12.59
N ASN A 310 -7.02 -21.35 -13.23
CA ASN A 310 -6.91 -22.78 -12.98
C ASN A 310 -5.68 -23.02 -12.10
N TYR A 311 -5.92 -23.41 -10.84
CA TYR A 311 -4.86 -23.79 -9.91
C TYR A 311 -4.57 -25.27 -10.01
N LYS A 312 -3.29 -25.64 -9.92
CA LYS A 312 -2.88 -27.04 -9.81
C LYS A 312 -3.30 -27.59 -8.45
N ASP A 313 -4.07 -28.67 -8.46
CA ASP A 313 -4.48 -29.37 -7.24
C ASP A 313 -3.42 -30.41 -6.84
N GLY A 314 -2.89 -30.29 -5.62
CA GLY A 314 -2.03 -31.31 -4.99
C GLY A 314 -2.75 -32.12 -3.91
N THR A 315 -2.25 -33.31 -3.60
CA THR A 315 -2.76 -34.17 -2.51
C THR A 315 -2.56 -33.56 -1.12
N ASN A 316 -1.74 -32.52 -0.98
CA ASN A 316 -1.53 -31.76 0.25
C ASN A 316 -1.65 -30.25 -0.03
N SER A 317 -2.84 -29.68 0.24
CA SER A 317 -3.20 -28.31 -0.11
C SER A 317 -2.35 -27.23 0.60
N GLU A 318 -1.62 -27.61 1.65
CA GLU A 318 -0.68 -26.73 2.36
C GLU A 318 0.61 -26.45 1.57
N TYR A 319 0.93 -27.27 0.56
CA TYR A 319 2.23 -27.22 -0.15
C TYR A 319 2.12 -27.07 -1.67
N TYR A 320 0.92 -27.20 -2.25
CA TYR A 320 0.72 -27.27 -3.70
C TYR A 320 -0.57 -26.61 -4.16
N ASN A 321 -0.61 -25.28 -4.14
CA ASN A 321 -1.68 -24.48 -4.73
C ASN A 321 -1.08 -23.27 -5.47
N TYR A 322 -0.70 -23.46 -6.73
CA TYR A 322 -0.23 -22.39 -7.61
C TYR A 322 -1.06 -22.33 -8.89
N ALA A 323 -1.17 -21.14 -9.48
CA ALA A 323 -1.88 -20.92 -10.72
C ALA A 323 -1.12 -21.58 -11.89
N GLN A 324 -1.80 -22.48 -12.61
CA GLN A 324 -1.24 -23.20 -13.76
C GLN A 324 -1.60 -22.51 -15.07
N SER A 325 -2.83 -22.01 -15.18
CA SER A 325 -3.24 -21.25 -16.36
C SER A 325 -4.38 -20.29 -16.06
N ILE A 326 -4.55 -19.30 -16.94
CA ILE A 326 -5.69 -18.41 -16.97
C ILE A 326 -6.34 -18.58 -18.34
N SER A 327 -7.62 -18.94 -18.39
CA SER A 327 -8.37 -19.10 -19.64
C SER A 327 -9.43 -18.02 -19.75
N ILE A 328 -9.45 -17.31 -20.88
CA ILE A 328 -10.39 -16.23 -21.16
C ILE A 328 -11.34 -16.69 -22.27
N LYS A 329 -12.64 -16.71 -21.96
CA LYS A 329 -13.69 -17.10 -22.91
C LYS A 329 -14.72 -15.99 -23.05
N ASP A 330 -15.29 -15.87 -24.24
CA ASP A 330 -16.45 -15.02 -24.52
C ASP A 330 -17.58 -15.90 -25.02
N GLY A 331 -18.59 -16.13 -24.18
CA GLY A 331 -19.51 -17.26 -24.34
C GLY A 331 -18.72 -18.58 -24.37
N ASP A 332 -18.96 -19.40 -25.39
CA ASP A 332 -18.25 -20.67 -25.58
C ASP A 332 -16.90 -20.51 -26.29
N ARG A 333 -16.60 -19.35 -26.86
CA ARG A 333 -15.40 -19.13 -27.67
C ARG A 333 -14.20 -18.85 -26.77
N LEU A 334 -13.13 -19.65 -26.94
CA LEU A 334 -11.84 -19.37 -26.34
C LEU A 334 -11.20 -18.15 -27.00
N VAL A 335 -10.80 -17.16 -26.19
CA VAL A 335 -10.15 -15.93 -26.64
C VAL A 335 -8.66 -16.00 -26.43
N ARG A 336 -8.24 -16.45 -25.24
CA ARG A 336 -6.84 -16.52 -24.85
C ARG A 336 -6.64 -17.58 -23.77
N THR A 337 -5.50 -18.25 -23.82
CA THR A 337 -4.98 -19.07 -22.72
C THR A 337 -3.64 -18.49 -22.30
N ILE A 338 -3.43 -18.31 -20.99
CA ILE A 338 -2.18 -17.85 -20.41
C ILE A 338 -1.64 -19.01 -19.58
N ASN A 339 -0.52 -19.59 -19.98
CA ASN A 339 0.12 -20.66 -19.23
C ASN A 339 1.17 -20.07 -18.28
N LEU A 340 1.14 -20.52 -17.04
CA LEU A 340 2.06 -20.12 -15.97
C LEU A 340 2.91 -21.34 -15.61
N GLU A 341 4.13 -21.40 -16.14
CA GLU A 341 5.08 -22.44 -15.77
C GLU A 341 5.76 -22.04 -14.47
N GLN A 342 5.70 -22.93 -13.48
CA GLN A 342 6.26 -22.68 -12.16
C GLN A 342 7.00 -23.92 -11.66
N HIS A 343 8.08 -23.70 -10.90
CA HIS A 343 8.77 -24.74 -10.16
C HIS A 343 8.82 -24.42 -8.67
N GLN A 344 9.24 -25.42 -7.90
CA GLN A 344 9.29 -25.35 -6.45
C GLN A 344 10.68 -24.90 -5.98
N GLY A 345 10.74 -23.76 -5.30
CA GLY A 345 11.88 -23.36 -4.49
C GLY A 345 11.83 -23.98 -3.08
N THR A 346 12.94 -23.93 -2.35
CA THR A 346 13.03 -24.43 -0.98
C THR A 346 13.50 -23.35 -0.02
N LEU A 347 12.69 -23.09 1.02
CA LEU A 347 13.04 -22.25 2.15
C LEU A 347 13.35 -23.12 3.37
N GLN A 348 14.54 -22.96 3.94
CA GLN A 348 14.96 -23.61 5.17
C GLN A 348 15.22 -22.53 6.24
N SER A 349 14.70 -22.74 7.46
CA SER A 349 15.07 -21.91 8.61
C SER A 349 15.30 -22.78 9.85
N SER A 350 16.11 -22.35 10.81
CA SER A 350 16.24 -23.02 12.11
C SER A 350 14.89 -23.08 12.86
N SER A 351 14.01 -22.09 12.62
CA SER A 351 12.68 -21.93 13.23
C SER A 351 11.53 -22.42 12.34
N LEU A 352 11.80 -22.87 11.10
CA LEU A 352 10.79 -23.38 10.16
C LEU A 352 11.26 -24.73 9.60
N SER A 353 10.40 -25.74 9.60
CA SER A 353 10.66 -26.94 8.80
C SER A 353 10.88 -26.55 7.31
N LYS A 354 11.58 -27.41 6.55
CA LYS A 354 11.79 -27.18 5.11
C LYS A 354 10.44 -26.89 4.44
N SER A 355 10.26 -25.66 3.97
CA SER A 355 9.01 -25.14 3.44
C SER A 355 9.17 -24.83 1.96
N PRO A 356 8.40 -25.46 1.07
CA PRO A 356 8.45 -25.13 -0.34
C PRO A 356 7.71 -23.82 -0.63
N PHE A 357 8.11 -23.15 -1.70
CA PHE A 357 7.40 -22.00 -2.26
C PHE A 357 7.42 -22.07 -3.79
N SER A 358 6.49 -21.37 -4.44
CA SER A 358 6.40 -21.36 -5.91
C SER A 358 7.30 -20.30 -6.53
N MET A 359 7.92 -20.58 -7.67
CA MET A 359 8.67 -19.60 -8.48
C MET A 359 8.17 -19.63 -9.92
N LEU A 360 7.94 -18.45 -10.51
CA LEU A 360 7.40 -18.33 -11.87
C LEU A 360 8.52 -18.41 -12.88
N ASP A 361 8.56 -19.45 -13.71
CA ASP A 361 9.59 -19.63 -14.74
C ASP A 361 9.26 -18.90 -16.03
N SER A 362 8.01 -19.05 -16.48
CA SER A 362 7.56 -18.46 -17.74
C SER A 362 6.07 -18.16 -17.75
N VAL A 363 5.71 -17.14 -18.54
CA VAL A 363 4.32 -16.79 -18.85
C VAL A 363 4.16 -16.86 -20.35
N THR A 364 3.34 -17.80 -20.84
CA THR A 364 3.09 -17.96 -22.27
C THR A 364 1.65 -17.59 -22.59
N LEU A 365 1.48 -16.54 -23.39
CA LEU A 365 0.19 -16.09 -23.90
C LEU A 365 -0.09 -16.80 -25.23
N LEU A 366 -1.20 -17.53 -25.29
CA LEU A 366 -1.67 -18.26 -26.47
C LEU A 366 -2.98 -17.65 -26.95
N GLY A 367 -3.04 -17.40 -28.25
CA GLY A 367 -4.27 -17.03 -28.95
C GLY A 367 -5.35 -18.09 -28.89
N GLY A 368 -6.62 -17.72 -29.13
CA GLY A 368 -7.75 -18.68 -29.15
C GLY A 368 -7.64 -19.82 -30.17
N ASN A 369 -6.75 -19.69 -31.17
CA ASN A 369 -6.49 -20.69 -32.21
C ASN A 369 -5.12 -21.38 -32.05
N ASP A 370 -4.39 -21.12 -30.95
CA ASP A 370 -3.04 -21.63 -30.61
C ASP A 370 -1.92 -21.42 -31.66
N ALA A 371 -2.18 -20.68 -32.75
CA ALA A 371 -1.24 -20.48 -33.85
C ALA A 371 -0.15 -19.42 -33.59
N SER A 372 -0.29 -18.63 -32.53
CA SER A 372 0.64 -17.55 -32.16
C SER A 372 0.81 -17.51 -30.65
N SER A 373 2.07 -17.40 -30.20
CA SER A 373 2.42 -17.38 -28.79
C SER A 373 3.44 -16.29 -28.47
N GLU A 374 3.34 -15.74 -27.26
CA GLU A 374 4.33 -14.83 -26.69
C GLU A 374 4.75 -15.37 -25.32
N THR A 375 6.05 -15.53 -25.11
CA THR A 375 6.57 -16.09 -23.86
C THR A 375 7.49 -15.10 -23.18
N TYR A 376 7.15 -14.75 -21.94
CA TYR A 376 8.03 -14.08 -21.00
C TYR A 376 8.76 -15.14 -20.17
N ARG A 377 10.04 -14.92 -19.84
CA ARG A 377 10.81 -15.82 -18.96
C ARG A 377 11.44 -15.08 -17.81
N CYS A 378 11.36 -15.65 -16.63
CA CYS A 378 11.86 -15.07 -15.39
C CYS A 378 13.11 -15.85 -14.92
N GLY A 379 14.14 -15.12 -14.53
CA GLY A 379 15.34 -15.65 -13.89
C GLY A 379 15.52 -15.06 -12.51
N TYR A 380 15.80 -15.91 -11.52
CA TYR A 380 15.96 -15.51 -10.12
C TYR A 380 17.42 -15.66 -9.66
N THR A 381 17.75 -15.00 -8.55
CA THR A 381 19.07 -15.10 -7.89
C THR A 381 19.39 -16.51 -7.39
N SER A 382 18.39 -17.24 -6.90
CA SER A 382 18.48 -18.61 -6.40
C SER A 382 17.08 -19.25 -6.39
N SER A 383 17.01 -20.57 -6.25
CA SER A 383 15.79 -21.33 -5.93
C SER A 383 15.82 -21.93 -4.51
N TYR A 384 16.89 -21.66 -3.77
CA TYR A 384 17.13 -22.17 -2.43
C TYR A 384 17.51 -21.01 -1.51
N ALA A 385 16.84 -20.93 -0.36
CA ALA A 385 17.11 -19.97 0.70
C ALA A 385 17.26 -20.70 2.04
N ASN A 386 18.29 -20.36 2.80
CA ASN A 386 18.58 -20.97 4.09
C ASN A 386 18.89 -19.89 5.13
N PHE A 387 18.15 -19.90 6.23
CA PHE A 387 18.19 -18.88 7.27
C PHE A 387 18.33 -19.52 8.66
N GLY A 388 18.84 -18.73 9.61
CA GLY A 388 19.11 -19.15 10.98
C GLY A 388 18.32 -18.36 12.03
N GLY A 389 17.78 -17.18 11.69
CA GLY A 389 17.11 -16.29 12.63
C GLY A 389 16.34 -15.16 11.92
N THR A 390 16.08 -14.07 12.64
CA THR A 390 15.45 -12.85 12.11
C THR A 390 16.32 -11.61 12.33
N ASP A 391 16.23 -10.66 11.41
CA ASP A 391 16.83 -9.34 11.55
C ASP A 391 16.04 -8.45 12.54
N HIS A 392 16.55 -7.24 12.79
CA HIS A 392 15.90 -6.26 13.68
C HIS A 392 14.46 -5.91 13.26
N TRP A 393 14.13 -6.04 11.97
CA TRP A 393 12.82 -5.76 11.38
C TRP A 393 11.93 -7.00 11.25
N GLY A 394 12.38 -8.17 11.74
CA GLY A 394 11.64 -9.44 11.73
C GLY A 394 11.66 -10.21 10.41
N ASN A 395 12.54 -9.88 9.47
CA ASN A 395 12.75 -10.67 8.24
C ASN A 395 13.78 -11.77 8.46
N LEU A 396 13.73 -12.86 7.70
CA LEU A 396 14.66 -13.98 7.87
C LEU A 396 16.10 -13.58 7.51
N ASN A 397 17.07 -14.04 8.31
CA ASN A 397 18.50 -13.81 8.08
C ASN A 397 19.36 -15.05 8.39
N PHE A 398 20.66 -15.07 8.06
CA PHE A 398 21.50 -16.29 8.17
C PHE A 398 21.88 -16.69 9.59
N ARG A 399 21.79 -15.79 10.56
CA ARG A 399 22.51 -15.94 11.82
C ARG A 399 21.62 -16.63 12.85
N SER A 400 21.97 -17.86 13.19
CA SER A 400 21.25 -18.68 14.15
C SER A 400 21.74 -18.43 15.57
N ASN A 401 21.04 -17.54 16.27
CA ASN A 401 21.04 -17.57 17.73
C ASN A 401 19.66 -17.10 18.20
N ASN A 402 18.72 -18.05 18.34
CA ASN A 402 17.33 -17.80 18.74
C ASN A 402 17.19 -17.19 20.16
N TYR A 403 18.32 -16.86 20.80
CA TYR A 403 18.41 -16.36 22.17
C TYR A 403 19.26 -15.09 22.27
N ASP A 404 19.83 -14.58 21.16
CA ASP A 404 20.61 -13.34 21.17
C ASP A 404 19.69 -12.12 21.00
N VAL A 405 19.91 -11.11 21.83
CA VAL A 405 18.99 -9.99 22.03
C VAL A 405 19.27 -8.88 21.01
N ALA A 406 20.48 -8.33 21.09
CA ALA A 406 21.09 -7.44 20.12
C ALA A 406 22.55 -7.18 20.53
N TYR A 407 23.43 -6.94 19.56
CA TYR A 407 24.81 -6.55 19.84
C TYR A 407 24.88 -5.03 20.12
N MET A 408 24.48 -4.65 21.32
CA MET A 408 24.37 -3.26 21.79
C MET A 408 25.04 -3.12 23.16
N ASN A 409 25.77 -2.02 23.33
CA ASN A 409 26.40 -1.66 24.59
C ASN A 409 25.58 -0.56 25.29
N LEU A 410 25.57 -0.58 26.62
CA LEU A 410 24.96 0.45 27.45
C LEU A 410 25.74 0.65 28.74
N PHE A 411 25.54 1.79 29.37
CA PHE A 411 26.09 2.06 30.71
C PHE A 411 25.08 1.75 31.81
N VAL A 412 25.56 1.23 32.94
CA VAL A 412 24.74 0.83 34.07
C VAL A 412 25.25 1.43 35.38
N GLY A 413 24.31 1.90 36.20
CA GLY A 413 24.61 2.56 37.48
C GLY A 413 25.03 1.64 38.63
N PHE A 414 25.20 0.34 38.37
CA PHE A 414 25.43 -0.72 39.36
C PHE A 414 26.60 -1.63 38.94
N ASP A 415 27.13 -2.39 39.90
CA ASP A 415 28.30 -3.27 39.73
C ASP A 415 27.96 -4.53 38.91
N VAL A 416 28.56 -4.63 37.73
CA VAL A 416 28.32 -5.70 36.74
C VAL A 416 28.82 -7.07 37.21
N SER A 417 29.79 -7.12 38.13
CA SER A 417 30.31 -8.38 38.67
C SER A 417 29.25 -9.21 39.43
N ARG A 418 28.09 -8.61 39.71
CA ARG A 418 26.93 -9.21 40.38
C ARG A 418 25.87 -9.75 39.41
N ALA A 419 26.05 -9.55 38.10
CA ALA A 419 25.15 -10.07 37.09
C ALA A 419 25.28 -11.60 36.94
N SER A 420 24.15 -12.32 37.09
CA SER A 420 24.12 -13.80 37.02
C SER A 420 23.57 -14.34 35.70
N SER A 421 23.99 -13.79 34.54
CA SER A 421 23.36 -14.12 33.25
C SER A 421 24.34 -14.42 32.12
N SER A 422 23.96 -15.36 31.23
CA SER A 422 24.69 -15.68 30.00
C SER A 422 24.46 -14.67 28.86
N PHE A 423 23.67 -13.62 29.05
CA PHE A 423 23.23 -12.68 28.01
C PHE A 423 23.82 -11.28 28.15
N VAL A 424 24.48 -11.00 29.28
CA VAL A 424 25.12 -9.71 29.52
C VAL A 424 26.61 -9.94 29.72
N THR A 425 27.42 -9.23 28.94
CA THR A 425 28.88 -9.30 28.99
C THR A 425 29.43 -7.97 29.48
N ASP A 426 30.33 -8.01 30.47
CA ASP A 426 31.09 -6.83 30.89
C ASP A 426 32.00 -6.35 29.76
N VAL A 427 32.02 -5.04 29.49
CA VAL A 427 32.81 -4.43 28.42
C VAL A 427 33.79 -3.44 29.02
N PRO A 428 35.10 -3.62 28.82
CA PRO A 428 36.09 -2.63 29.25
C PRO A 428 35.82 -1.28 28.60
N LYS A 429 35.92 -0.22 29.41
CA LYS A 429 35.81 1.15 28.90
C LYS A 429 37.04 1.58 28.12
N ASP A 430 36.83 2.32 27.05
CA ASP A 430 37.89 2.94 26.25
C ASP A 430 38.07 4.44 26.58
N GLU A 431 38.91 5.13 25.81
CA GLU A 431 39.19 6.57 26.00
C GLU A 431 38.02 7.49 25.61
N ASN A 432 37.08 7.00 24.82
CA ASN A 432 35.87 7.72 24.42
C ASN A 432 34.74 7.53 25.44
N ASP A 433 34.77 6.51 26.28
CA ASP A 433 33.76 6.28 27.33
C ASP A 433 33.87 7.31 28.49
N LEU A 434 33.29 8.50 28.30
CA LEU A 434 33.32 9.59 29.28
C LEU A 434 32.51 9.31 30.55
N SER A 435 31.57 8.37 30.49
CA SER A 435 30.73 7.98 31.62
C SER A 435 31.57 7.22 32.67
N PRO A 436 31.52 7.64 33.95
CA PRO A 436 32.19 6.90 35.03
C PRO A 436 31.52 5.57 35.37
N LEU A 437 30.31 5.29 34.85
CA LEU A 437 29.55 4.07 35.11
C LEU A 437 30.15 2.84 34.44
N ASP A 438 29.74 1.64 34.84
CA ASP A 438 30.15 0.39 34.20
C ASP A 438 29.45 0.23 32.85
N LYS A 439 30.08 -0.48 31.92
CA LYS A 439 29.62 -0.65 30.54
C LYS A 439 29.38 -2.13 30.26
N VAL A 440 28.21 -2.45 29.72
CA VAL A 440 27.80 -3.83 29.45
C VAL A 440 27.26 -3.99 28.04
N ARG A 441 27.32 -5.21 27.53
CA ARG A 441 26.78 -5.61 26.24
C ARG A 441 25.64 -6.61 26.39
N LEU A 442 24.56 -6.42 25.64
CA LEU A 442 23.38 -7.32 25.61
C LEU A 442 23.54 -8.50 24.65
N SER A 443 24.74 -9.07 24.61
CA SER A 443 25.07 -10.21 23.78
C SER A 443 26.32 -10.87 24.33
N ASN A 444 26.40 -12.19 24.17
CA ASN A 444 27.58 -12.99 24.51
C ASN A 444 28.40 -13.41 23.27
N VAL A 445 27.97 -12.99 22.08
CA VAL A 445 28.72 -13.19 20.83
C VAL A 445 29.37 -11.87 20.40
N PRO A 446 30.56 -11.88 19.77
CA PRO A 446 31.31 -10.67 19.44
C PRO A 446 30.85 -10.00 18.12
N TYR A 447 29.57 -10.09 17.76
CA TYR A 447 29.02 -9.48 16.54
C TYR A 447 27.49 -9.38 16.55
N ASN A 448 26.94 -8.46 15.75
CA ASN A 448 25.49 -8.35 15.56
C ASN A 448 24.90 -9.52 14.76
N THR A 449 24.08 -10.34 15.42
CA THR A 449 23.36 -11.49 14.81
C THR A 449 22.10 -11.08 14.07
N ARG A 450 21.61 -9.85 14.24
CA ARG A 450 20.34 -9.37 13.68
C ARG A 450 20.52 -8.46 12.46
N LYS A 451 21.68 -8.54 11.79
CA LYS A 451 21.94 -7.87 10.51
C LYS A 451 21.02 -8.44 9.40
N PRO A 452 20.47 -7.61 8.50
CA PRO A 452 19.64 -8.07 7.39
C PRO A 452 20.44 -8.87 6.36
N ALA A 453 19.79 -9.84 5.72
CA ALA A 453 20.35 -10.60 4.61
C ALA A 453 20.13 -9.84 3.27
N GLY A 454 21.02 -10.08 2.31
CA GLY A 454 20.98 -9.43 1.00
C GLY A 454 20.08 -10.16 -0.01
N PRO A 455 19.63 -9.45 -1.06
CA PRO A 455 18.70 -9.98 -2.07
C PRO A 455 19.17 -11.29 -2.72
N GLU A 456 20.49 -11.49 -2.84
CA GLU A 456 21.11 -12.70 -3.40
C GLU A 456 20.68 -14.01 -2.72
N SER A 457 20.26 -13.92 -1.46
CA SER A 457 19.85 -15.09 -0.67
C SER A 457 18.35 -15.19 -0.48
N HIS A 458 17.63 -14.17 -0.92
CA HIS A 458 16.18 -14.15 -0.84
C HIS A 458 15.54 -14.69 -2.11
N CYS A 459 16.23 -15.14 -3.15
CA CYS A 459 15.59 -15.66 -4.38
C CYS A 459 14.80 -14.59 -5.16
N VAL A 460 15.27 -13.33 -5.18
CA VAL A 460 14.62 -12.22 -5.92
C VAL A 460 14.81 -12.34 -7.44
N LEU A 461 13.90 -11.73 -8.21
CA LEU A 461 13.96 -11.65 -9.67
C LEU A 461 15.23 -10.90 -10.07
N ARG A 462 15.99 -11.50 -10.98
CA ARG A 462 17.24 -10.96 -11.53
C ARG A 462 17.11 -10.63 -13.01
N LYS A 463 16.28 -11.35 -13.75
CA LYS A 463 16.17 -11.23 -15.22
C LYS A 463 14.72 -11.44 -15.68
N LEU A 464 14.26 -10.59 -16.58
CA LEU A 464 13.01 -10.76 -17.32
C LEU A 464 13.31 -10.76 -18.81
N THR A 465 13.06 -11.87 -19.48
CA THR A 465 13.21 -12.01 -20.94
C THR A 465 11.87 -11.82 -21.61
N TYR A 466 11.82 -10.94 -22.61
CA TYR A 466 10.62 -10.58 -23.36
C TYR A 466 10.39 -11.53 -24.54
N PRO A 467 9.17 -11.56 -25.12
CA PRO A 467 8.86 -12.44 -26.25
C PRO A 467 9.75 -12.26 -27.49
N THR A 468 10.37 -11.08 -27.67
CA THR A 468 11.32 -10.80 -28.76
C THR A 468 12.72 -11.36 -28.53
N GLY A 469 13.00 -11.93 -27.36
CA GLY A 469 14.30 -12.47 -26.98
C GLY A 469 15.21 -11.47 -26.25
N GLY A 470 14.95 -10.17 -26.36
CA GLY A 470 15.57 -9.15 -25.52
C GLY A 470 15.24 -9.35 -24.04
N TYR A 471 16.04 -8.79 -23.14
CA TYR A 471 15.82 -8.96 -21.71
C TYR A 471 16.29 -7.77 -20.87
N THR A 472 15.68 -7.63 -19.71
CA THR A 472 16.09 -6.67 -18.68
C THR A 472 16.67 -7.43 -17.49
N GLU A 473 17.81 -6.97 -16.98
CA GLU A 473 18.38 -7.40 -15.71
C GLU A 473 18.11 -6.37 -14.63
N PHE A 474 17.75 -6.87 -13.45
CA PHE A 474 17.48 -6.09 -12.25
C PHE A 474 18.51 -6.44 -11.19
N ASP A 475 19.17 -5.42 -10.68
CA ASP A 475 20.17 -5.56 -9.65
C ASP A 475 19.71 -4.80 -8.40
N PHE A 476 19.38 -5.55 -7.36
CA PHE A 476 18.85 -5.03 -6.10
C PHE A 476 19.93 -5.00 -5.01
N GLU A 477 19.80 -4.08 -4.07
CA GLU A 477 20.59 -4.05 -2.83
C GLU A 477 19.72 -3.71 -1.61
N ASN A 478 20.23 -3.95 -0.40
CA ASN A 478 19.55 -3.51 0.83
C ASN A 478 19.46 -1.97 0.89
N HIS A 479 18.43 -1.47 1.59
CA HIS A 479 18.44 -0.08 2.06
C HIS A 479 19.64 0.14 2.99
N LYS A 480 20.11 1.40 3.08
CA LYS A 480 21.25 1.78 3.93
C LYS A 480 20.97 3.10 4.62
N PHE A 481 21.49 3.25 5.82
CA PHE A 481 21.38 4.48 6.63
C PHE A 481 22.64 4.63 7.51
N PHE A 482 22.83 5.80 8.12
CA PHE A 482 23.90 6.03 9.10
C PHE A 482 23.37 5.72 10.51
N SER A 483 23.94 4.72 11.16
CA SER A 483 23.48 4.27 12.48
C SER A 483 24.11 5.07 13.62
N PHE A 484 23.35 5.21 14.69
CA PHE A 484 23.71 5.75 16.00
C PHE A 484 24.57 4.78 16.80
N THR A 485 24.69 3.53 16.38
CA THR A 485 25.62 2.57 16.98
C THR A 485 26.68 2.13 15.98
N ASP A 486 27.90 1.91 16.46
CA ASP A 486 28.97 1.34 15.64
C ASP A 486 28.88 -0.18 15.53
N ASP A 487 29.84 -0.78 14.83
CA ASP A 487 29.90 -2.23 14.67
C ASP A 487 30.24 -2.97 15.98
N ASP A 488 30.74 -2.28 17.02
CA ASP A 488 31.06 -2.78 18.36
C ASP A 488 29.89 -2.65 19.36
N GLY A 489 28.80 -2.02 18.92
CA GLY A 489 27.57 -1.80 19.67
C GLY A 489 27.56 -0.49 20.47
N ASP A 490 28.58 0.36 20.31
CA ASP A 490 28.73 1.61 21.05
C ASP A 490 27.97 2.77 20.44
N TYR A 491 27.49 3.66 21.31
CA TYR A 491 26.78 4.86 20.89
C TYR A 491 27.71 5.89 20.25
N ILE A 492 27.35 6.30 19.04
CA ILE A 492 28.04 7.35 18.28
C ILE A 492 27.32 8.68 18.51
N HIS A 493 27.79 9.42 19.51
CA HIS A 493 27.24 10.74 19.86
C HIS A 493 27.58 11.85 18.83
N ASP A 494 28.65 11.68 18.05
CA ASP A 494 28.99 12.60 16.96
C ASP A 494 28.38 12.10 15.65
N LYS A 495 27.35 12.80 15.16
CA LYS A 495 26.70 12.52 13.86
C LYS A 495 27.69 12.33 12.71
N LYS A 496 28.81 13.07 12.68
CA LYS A 496 29.80 12.99 11.58
C LYS A 496 30.61 11.68 11.59
N ARG A 497 30.62 10.96 12.71
CA ARG A 497 31.34 9.69 12.88
C ARG A 497 30.46 8.46 12.68
N ARG A 498 29.16 8.65 12.39
CA ARG A 498 28.23 7.54 12.23
C ARG A 498 28.63 6.60 11.10
N VAL A 499 28.44 5.31 11.35
CA VAL A 499 28.78 4.27 10.38
C VAL A 499 27.58 3.91 9.52
N LYS A 500 27.85 3.64 8.25
CA LYS A 500 26.82 3.23 7.29
C LYS A 500 26.48 1.76 7.52
N THR A 501 25.22 1.47 7.78
CA THR A 501 24.73 0.11 7.99
C THR A 501 23.60 -0.24 7.02
N LYS A 502 23.25 -1.54 6.95
CA LYS A 502 22.16 -2.05 6.12
C LYS A 502 20.85 -2.07 6.91
N ALA A 503 19.77 -1.66 6.27
CA ALA A 503 18.39 -1.85 6.71
C ALA A 503 17.71 -2.99 5.94
N THR A 504 16.54 -3.42 6.42
CA THR A 504 15.68 -4.35 5.68
C THR A 504 15.12 -3.74 4.38
N GLY A 505 14.49 -4.59 3.56
CA GLY A 505 13.93 -4.24 2.26
C GLY A 505 14.99 -4.21 1.16
N PHE A 506 14.54 -4.13 -0.08
CA PHE A 506 15.41 -4.03 -1.25
C PHE A 506 15.07 -2.79 -2.08
N ARG A 507 16.13 -2.10 -2.51
CA ARG A 507 16.07 -1.00 -3.48
C ARG A 507 16.85 -1.38 -4.74
N ILE A 508 16.39 -0.89 -5.89
CA ILE A 508 17.03 -1.09 -7.18
C ILE A 508 18.34 -0.31 -7.23
N ARG A 509 19.44 -0.97 -7.59
CA ARG A 509 20.74 -0.36 -7.84
C ARG A 509 20.91 -0.06 -9.33
N GLU A 510 20.58 -1.03 -10.17
CA GLU A 510 20.75 -0.91 -11.62
C GLU A 510 19.66 -1.68 -12.37
N ILE A 511 19.21 -1.09 -13.49
CA ILE A 511 18.37 -1.74 -14.49
C ILE A 511 19.13 -1.71 -15.80
N VAL A 512 19.38 -2.88 -16.40
CA VAL A 512 20.12 -3.00 -17.65
C VAL A 512 19.28 -3.69 -18.70
N ASN A 513 19.10 -3.04 -19.86
CA ASN A 513 18.37 -3.58 -20.99
C ASN A 513 19.34 -4.19 -22.00
N TYR A 514 18.98 -5.35 -22.54
CA TYR A 514 19.75 -6.09 -23.54
C TYR A 514 18.91 -6.44 -24.76
N THR A 515 19.51 -6.40 -25.94
CA THR A 515 18.92 -6.91 -27.19
C THR A 515 18.83 -8.45 -27.17
N ALA A 516 18.16 -9.03 -28.17
CA ALA A 516 18.03 -10.49 -28.28
C ALA A 516 19.39 -11.19 -28.49
N GLU A 517 20.36 -10.49 -29.06
CA GLU A 517 21.74 -10.95 -29.27
C GLU A 517 22.60 -10.86 -28.00
N GLY A 518 22.05 -10.33 -26.89
CA GLY A 518 22.77 -10.13 -25.64
C GLY A 518 23.64 -8.87 -25.63
N VAL A 519 23.40 -7.92 -26.53
CA VAL A 519 24.10 -6.63 -26.55
C VAL A 519 23.41 -5.66 -25.59
N ARG A 520 24.17 -4.99 -24.73
CA ARG A 520 23.63 -3.97 -23.80
C ARG A 520 23.10 -2.79 -24.63
N SER A 521 21.84 -2.41 -24.41
CA SER A 521 21.16 -1.31 -25.10
C SER A 521 21.33 0.00 -24.33
N ASP A 522 20.90 -0.02 -23.07
CA ASP A 522 20.91 1.11 -22.17
C ASP A 522 20.80 0.61 -20.73
N SER A 523 21.09 1.49 -19.78
CA SER A 523 20.89 1.17 -18.37
C SER A 523 20.67 2.41 -17.52
N LYS A 524 19.96 2.20 -16.41
CA LYS A 524 19.72 3.19 -15.37
C LYS A 524 20.44 2.76 -14.12
N HIS A 525 21.28 3.64 -13.58
CA HIS A 525 21.93 3.44 -12.29
C HIS A 525 21.35 4.39 -11.24
N TYR A 526 20.99 3.87 -10.07
CA TYR A 526 20.30 4.59 -9.01
C TYR A 526 21.26 4.86 -7.85
N CYS A 527 21.54 6.14 -7.61
CA CYS A 527 22.34 6.59 -6.47
C CYS A 527 21.44 7.21 -5.41
N TYR A 528 21.56 6.75 -4.17
CA TYR A 528 20.70 7.13 -3.06
C TYR A 528 21.40 8.02 -2.04
N GLY A 529 20.63 8.87 -1.36
CA GLY A 529 21.13 9.70 -0.28
C GLY A 529 21.69 11.03 -0.77
N LYS A 530 21.97 11.92 0.20
CA LYS A 530 22.42 13.28 -0.06
C LYS A 530 23.72 13.30 -0.89
N THR A 531 23.83 14.25 -1.81
CA THR A 531 25.10 14.56 -2.47
C THR A 531 25.96 15.45 -1.56
N GLU A 532 27.19 15.01 -1.26
CA GLU A 532 28.18 15.75 -0.47
C GLU A 532 29.43 16.07 -1.32
N TYR A 533 30.19 17.08 -0.91
CA TYR A 533 31.44 17.48 -1.54
C TYR A 533 32.60 17.18 -0.58
N GLU A 534 33.55 16.35 -1.03
CA GLU A 534 34.79 16.09 -0.29
C GLU A 534 35.94 16.85 -0.93
N GLU A 535 36.70 17.60 -0.12
CA GLU A 535 37.87 18.36 -0.56
C GLU A 535 39.16 17.63 -0.15
N TYR A 536 39.95 17.19 -1.13
CA TYR A 536 41.21 16.48 -0.92
C TYR A 536 42.42 17.43 -0.98
N GLY A 537 42.55 18.36 -0.03
CA GLY A 537 43.74 19.22 0.07
C GLY A 537 44.09 19.96 -1.23
N TRP A 538 45.17 19.55 -1.91
CA TRP A 538 45.63 20.16 -3.19
C TRP A 538 44.96 19.58 -4.45
N GLU A 539 44.06 18.61 -4.32
CA GLU A 539 43.28 18.03 -5.43
C GLU A 539 41.90 18.69 -5.58
N ILE A 540 41.37 18.65 -6.81
CA ILE A 540 39.99 19.09 -7.10
C ILE A 540 39.02 18.18 -6.35
N GLY A 541 38.23 18.76 -5.44
CA GLY A 541 37.24 18.00 -4.66
C GLY A 541 36.15 17.37 -5.53
N ARG A 542 35.49 16.33 -4.99
CA ARG A 542 34.53 15.51 -5.74
C ARG A 542 33.19 15.46 -5.04
N TYR A 543 32.12 15.53 -5.83
CA TYR A 543 30.76 15.26 -5.37
C TYR A 543 30.50 13.75 -5.33
N TYR A 544 29.92 13.24 -4.25
CA TYR A 544 29.53 11.84 -4.12
C TYR A 544 28.18 11.72 -3.40
N HIS A 545 27.43 10.66 -3.72
CA HIS A 545 26.22 10.32 -2.98
C HIS A 545 26.60 9.54 -1.72
N THR A 546 26.01 9.87 -0.58
CA THR A 546 26.26 9.13 0.67
C THR A 546 25.88 7.66 0.56
N GLY A 547 24.98 7.28 -0.35
CA GLY A 547 24.47 5.91 -0.50
C GLY A 547 23.51 5.51 0.62
N ALA A 548 23.18 6.43 1.53
CA ALA A 548 22.45 6.18 2.76
C ALA A 548 21.33 7.21 2.94
N GLY A 549 20.15 6.75 3.37
CA GLY A 549 19.01 7.59 3.71
C GLY A 549 18.93 7.86 5.21
N GLU A 550 17.82 8.46 5.62
CA GLU A 550 17.51 8.67 7.03
C GLU A 550 16.69 7.46 7.53
N PRO A 551 17.09 6.82 8.64
CA PRO A 551 16.32 5.70 9.19
C PRO A 551 15.06 6.24 9.86
N THR A 552 13.88 5.73 9.50
CA THR A 552 12.64 6.08 10.24
C THR A 552 12.77 5.69 11.72
N LEU A 553 13.41 4.54 11.95
CA LEU A 553 13.76 4.02 13.26
C LEU A 553 15.09 3.27 13.15
N ASP A 554 16.10 3.69 13.90
CA ASP A 554 17.39 3.01 13.98
C ASP A 554 17.37 1.93 15.10
N PRO A 555 17.74 0.66 14.86
CA PRO A 555 17.86 -0.35 15.91
C PRO A 555 18.94 -0.02 16.95
N THR A 556 18.53 0.66 18.03
CA THR A 556 19.40 1.03 19.17
C THR A 556 18.73 0.73 20.52
N ILE A 557 19.46 0.82 21.65
CA ILE A 557 18.92 0.70 23.03
C ILE A 557 17.62 1.49 23.14
N GLN A 558 17.62 2.75 22.70
CA GLN A 558 16.48 3.68 22.83
C GLN A 558 15.20 3.13 22.16
N THR A 559 15.36 2.39 21.07
CA THR A 559 14.24 1.86 20.26
C THR A 559 13.72 0.51 20.74
N TYR A 560 14.49 -0.18 21.59
CA TYR A 560 14.08 -1.44 22.20
C TYR A 560 13.65 -1.28 23.67
N MET A 561 13.98 -0.16 24.31
CA MET A 561 13.59 0.12 25.68
C MET A 561 12.10 0.43 25.78
N ASN A 562 11.44 -0.23 26.73
CA ASN A 562 10.15 0.19 27.27
C ASN A 562 10.41 0.67 28.71
N TYR A 563 9.58 1.54 29.27
CA TYR A 563 9.74 1.98 30.66
C TYR A 563 8.49 1.63 31.44
N GLN A 564 8.65 1.19 32.68
CA GLN A 564 7.50 0.93 33.56
C GLN A 564 7.29 2.03 34.61
N SER A 565 8.26 2.91 34.87
CA SER A 565 8.20 3.95 35.92
C SER A 565 7.89 5.35 35.39
N THR A 566 7.06 6.11 36.11
CA THR A 566 6.62 7.47 35.76
C THR A 566 7.61 8.59 36.13
N ASP A 567 8.51 8.36 37.09
CA ASP A 567 9.40 9.41 37.63
C ASP A 567 10.83 9.40 37.05
N LEU A 568 11.18 8.45 36.16
CA LEU A 568 12.56 8.25 35.70
C LEU A 568 12.82 8.00 34.19
N PRO A 569 12.00 8.43 33.20
CA PRO A 569 12.30 8.12 31.78
C PRO A 569 13.61 8.74 31.27
N MET A 570 13.84 10.03 31.57
CA MET A 570 14.97 10.78 31.01
C MET A 570 16.31 10.50 31.70
N SER A 571 16.31 10.28 33.02
CA SER A 571 17.51 9.95 33.79
C SER A 571 18.05 8.57 33.43
N VAL A 572 17.19 7.56 33.29
CA VAL A 572 17.60 6.20 32.87
C VAL A 572 18.07 6.21 31.43
N LEU A 573 17.37 6.91 30.53
CA LEU A 573 17.79 7.07 29.14
C LEU A 573 19.18 7.73 29.05
N ASN A 574 19.40 8.83 29.77
CA ASN A 574 20.71 9.48 29.79
C ASN A 574 21.80 8.55 30.37
N MET A 575 21.47 7.80 31.43
CA MET A 575 22.38 6.82 32.03
C MET A 575 22.82 5.78 31.02
N VAL A 576 21.89 5.06 30.36
CA VAL A 576 22.23 3.96 29.45
C VAL A 576 22.99 4.43 28.21
N LEU A 577 22.78 5.68 27.80
CA LEU A 577 23.51 6.34 26.72
C LEU A 577 24.86 6.91 27.15
N GLY A 578 25.23 6.83 28.42
CA GLY A 578 26.49 7.41 28.92
C GLY A 578 26.51 8.94 28.92
N LEU A 579 25.34 9.57 28.90
CA LEU A 579 25.17 11.02 28.99
C LEU A 579 25.12 11.46 30.46
N ASP A 580 25.37 12.75 30.71
CA ASP A 580 25.17 13.35 32.02
C ASP A 580 23.65 13.56 32.32
N PRO A 581 23.26 13.98 33.53
CA PRO A 581 21.85 14.24 33.89
C PRO A 581 21.11 15.23 32.99
N ASN A 582 21.84 16.10 32.30
CA ASN A 582 21.29 17.10 31.40
C ASN A 582 21.29 16.62 29.94
N GLY A 583 21.63 15.35 29.68
CA GLY A 583 21.70 14.78 28.33
C GLY A 583 22.95 15.17 27.55
N GLN A 584 24.00 15.67 28.21
CA GLN A 584 25.25 16.08 27.56
C GLN A 584 26.29 14.96 27.61
N TYR A 585 26.97 14.71 26.49
CA TYR A 585 28.07 13.75 26.43
C TYR A 585 29.34 14.35 27.05
N ARG A 586 29.48 14.18 28.36
CA ARG A 586 30.63 14.66 29.15
C ARG A 586 30.79 13.83 30.42
N SER A 587 32.00 13.81 30.96
CA SER A 587 32.27 13.11 32.22
C SER A 587 31.61 13.78 33.43
N PHE A 588 31.22 12.97 34.41
CA PHE A 588 30.63 13.39 35.68
C PHE A 588 31.27 12.64 36.87
N LYS A 589 31.18 13.19 38.09
CA LYS A 589 32.00 12.75 39.23
C LYS A 589 31.43 11.59 40.06
N SER A 590 30.13 11.34 40.03
CA SER A 590 29.43 10.33 40.84
C SER A 590 28.14 9.92 40.14
N ASN A 591 27.61 8.71 40.39
CA ASN A 591 26.33 8.25 39.81
C ASN A 591 25.20 9.24 40.16
N PRO A 592 24.75 10.08 39.21
CA PRO A 592 23.81 11.16 39.46
C PRO A 592 22.35 10.72 39.19
N PHE A 593 22.17 9.48 38.74
CA PHE A 593 20.88 8.91 38.36
C PHE A 593 20.22 8.16 39.52
N MET A 594 20.85 8.14 40.70
CA MET A 594 20.24 7.72 41.95
C MET A 594 19.43 8.87 42.57
N SER A 595 18.15 8.67 42.85
CA SER A 595 17.27 9.69 43.41
C SER A 595 17.57 9.99 44.89
N TYR A 596 17.66 11.28 45.25
CA TYR A 596 17.64 11.79 46.62
C TYR A 596 16.24 12.38 46.92
N SER A 597 15.60 12.01 48.04
CA SER A 597 14.36 12.66 48.47
C SER A 597 14.63 13.88 49.37
N PRO A 598 14.06 15.07 49.10
CA PRO A 598 14.44 16.30 49.82
C PRO A 598 13.88 16.47 51.24
N SER A 599 12.99 15.59 51.74
CA SER A 599 12.22 15.86 52.98
C SER A 599 12.44 14.92 54.18
N GLY A 600 13.23 13.84 54.07
CA GLY A 600 13.15 12.73 55.05
C GLY A 600 14.42 12.25 55.78
N GLY A 601 15.63 12.59 55.35
CA GLY A 601 16.86 12.20 56.07
C GLY A 601 17.19 10.69 56.18
N TYR A 602 16.56 9.81 55.39
CA TYR A 602 16.89 8.36 55.24
C TYR A 602 16.54 7.88 53.80
N PRO A 603 17.12 6.76 53.30
CA PRO A 603 17.21 6.47 51.86
C PRO A 603 15.90 5.97 51.27
N VAL A 604 15.70 6.30 50.00
CA VAL A 604 14.51 6.05 49.19
C VAL A 604 14.96 5.90 47.74
N TYR A 605 14.57 4.92 46.91
CA TYR A 605 13.62 3.80 46.96
C TYR A 605 14.11 2.74 45.96
N THR A 606 13.55 1.53 45.97
CA THR A 606 13.59 0.54 44.89
C THR A 606 13.13 1.14 43.55
N TRP A 607 13.85 0.91 42.44
CA TRP A 607 13.42 1.33 41.11
C TRP A 607 13.58 0.18 40.11
N GLU A 608 12.48 -0.21 39.47
CA GLU A 608 12.44 -1.27 38.46
C GLU A 608 12.28 -0.65 37.07
N TRP A 609 13.08 -1.08 36.10
CA TRP A 609 12.90 -0.69 34.71
C TRP A 609 13.01 -1.92 33.79
N GLU A 610 11.88 -2.33 33.22
CA GLU A 610 11.84 -3.46 32.30
C GLU A 610 12.08 -3.02 30.86
N CYS A 611 13.09 -3.57 30.17
CA CYS A 611 13.27 -3.38 28.73
C CYS A 611 13.00 -4.67 27.96
N THR A 612 12.04 -4.63 27.04
CA THR A 612 11.67 -5.80 26.25
C THR A 612 12.30 -5.70 24.86
N PHE A 613 13.41 -6.39 24.67
CA PHE A 613 14.21 -6.35 23.45
C PHE A 613 13.74 -7.33 22.37
N SER A 614 12.55 -7.11 21.82
CA SER A 614 11.94 -7.97 20.81
C SER A 614 11.86 -7.28 19.44
N ALA A 615 12.03 -8.00 18.32
CA ALA A 615 11.72 -7.41 17.01
C ALA A 615 10.23 -7.09 16.91
N PHE A 616 9.39 -7.81 17.66
CA PHE A 616 8.00 -7.46 17.85
C PHE A 616 7.82 -6.00 18.31
N ASN A 617 8.52 -5.57 19.36
CA ASN A 617 8.41 -4.20 19.86
C ASN A 617 8.91 -3.19 18.84
N PHE A 618 10.01 -3.51 18.17
CA PHE A 618 10.57 -2.67 17.12
C PHE A 618 9.60 -2.51 15.93
N GLN A 619 8.95 -3.59 15.48
CA GLN A 619 7.91 -3.55 14.44
C GLN A 619 6.69 -2.74 14.87
N ARG A 620 6.25 -2.87 16.13
CA ARG A 620 5.18 -2.03 16.69
C ARG A 620 5.55 -0.55 16.59
N LEU A 621 6.77 -0.20 16.99
CA LEU A 621 7.25 1.18 16.89
C LEU A 621 7.33 1.64 15.43
N LEU A 622 7.76 0.80 14.49
CA LEU A 622 7.76 1.16 13.06
C LEU A 622 6.35 1.51 12.56
N ASN A 623 5.29 0.89 13.09
CA ASN A 623 3.90 1.19 12.78
C ASN A 623 3.61 1.20 11.25
N GLY A 624 4.18 0.23 10.53
CA GLY A 624 4.03 0.08 9.07
C GLY A 624 4.76 1.13 8.22
N ARG A 625 5.64 1.95 8.81
CA ARG A 625 6.49 2.91 8.07
C ARG A 625 7.66 2.19 7.39
N PRO A 626 8.19 2.69 6.25
CA PRO A 626 9.39 2.13 5.63
C PRO A 626 10.59 2.26 6.58
N ALA A 627 11.56 1.35 6.48
CA ALA A 627 12.74 1.37 7.35
C ALA A 627 13.63 2.61 7.12
N VAL A 628 13.73 3.08 5.88
CA VAL A 628 14.59 4.18 5.46
C VAL A 628 13.84 5.05 4.45
N VAL A 629 13.94 6.37 4.60
CA VAL A 629 13.48 7.38 3.64
C VAL A 629 14.68 8.09 3.01
N TYR A 630 14.58 8.49 1.74
CA TYR A 630 15.68 9.12 1.02
C TYR A 630 15.35 10.57 0.67
N PRO A 631 16.15 11.55 1.14
CA PRO A 631 15.94 12.95 0.75
C PRO A 631 16.26 13.21 -0.72
N GLU A 632 17.13 12.38 -1.31
CA GLU A 632 17.60 12.55 -2.68
C GLU A 632 17.88 11.18 -3.32
N VAL A 633 17.48 11.05 -4.59
CA VAL A 633 17.83 9.93 -5.47
C VAL A 633 18.25 10.49 -6.82
N THR A 634 19.41 10.07 -7.33
CA THR A 634 19.86 10.43 -8.67
C THR A 634 19.86 9.21 -9.58
N VAL A 635 19.23 9.33 -10.73
CA VAL A 635 19.20 8.30 -11.78
C VAL A 635 20.13 8.73 -12.91
N TYR A 636 21.17 7.95 -13.15
CA TYR A 636 22.09 8.14 -14.27
C TYR A 636 21.67 7.28 -15.45
N TYR A 637 21.57 7.89 -16.63
CA TYR A 637 21.26 7.19 -17.89
C TYR A 637 22.56 6.89 -18.62
N LEU A 638 23.11 5.70 -18.40
CA LEU A 638 24.41 5.29 -18.92
C LEU A 638 24.33 4.97 -20.42
N LYS A 639 25.40 5.32 -21.15
CA LYS A 639 25.64 4.85 -22.52
C LYS A 639 26.04 3.38 -22.52
N ASP A 640 25.97 2.74 -23.69
CA ASP A 640 26.39 1.36 -23.85
C ASP A 640 27.84 1.14 -23.36
N GLY A 641 28.05 0.05 -22.62
CA GLY A 641 29.33 -0.34 -22.02
C GLY A 641 29.83 0.54 -20.85
N ALA A 642 29.16 1.65 -20.52
CA ALA A 642 29.62 2.55 -19.48
C ALA A 642 29.42 1.99 -18.06
N THR A 643 30.34 2.33 -17.17
CA THR A 643 30.29 2.01 -15.72
C THR A 643 30.56 3.22 -14.83
N GLN A 644 30.96 4.35 -15.42
CA GLN A 644 31.24 5.60 -14.71
C GLN A 644 30.13 6.62 -14.93
N PHE A 645 29.91 7.48 -13.93
CA PHE A 645 28.83 8.47 -13.94
C PHE A 645 29.27 9.84 -14.49
N SER A 646 30.31 9.89 -15.32
CA SER A 646 30.80 11.13 -15.94
C SER A 646 29.94 11.55 -17.14
N PRO A 647 29.90 12.85 -17.50
CA PRO A 647 29.12 13.34 -18.64
C PRO A 647 29.44 12.60 -19.95
N GLU A 648 30.70 12.31 -20.25
CA GLU A 648 31.11 11.52 -21.42
C GLU A 648 30.43 10.13 -21.51
N ASN A 649 30.14 9.52 -20.36
CA ASN A 649 29.62 8.15 -20.23
C ASN A 649 28.10 8.08 -20.03
N CYS A 650 27.44 9.21 -19.80
CA CYS A 650 25.99 9.30 -19.59
C CYS A 650 25.30 10.08 -20.71
N ASN A 651 24.07 9.74 -21.04
CA ASN A 651 23.18 10.57 -21.87
C ASN A 651 22.60 11.75 -21.08
N GLY A 652 22.56 11.62 -19.76
CA GLY A 652 22.05 12.62 -18.83
C GLY A 652 21.85 12.00 -17.45
N LYS A 653 21.24 12.77 -16.55
CA LYS A 653 20.80 12.29 -15.24
C LYS A 653 19.54 13.00 -14.81
N THR A 654 18.77 12.38 -13.93
CA THR A 654 17.65 13.04 -13.23
C THR A 654 17.88 12.96 -11.73
N VAL A 655 17.78 14.10 -11.06
CA VAL A 655 17.87 14.22 -9.59
C VAL A 655 16.46 14.42 -9.04
N TYR A 656 16.04 13.52 -8.16
CA TYR A 656 14.79 13.61 -7.43
C TYR A 656 15.09 14.00 -5.98
N GLN A 657 14.50 15.08 -5.51
CA GLN A 657 14.55 15.51 -4.12
C GLN A 657 13.18 15.37 -3.50
N TYR A 658 13.13 14.78 -2.31
CA TYR A 658 11.90 14.47 -1.61
C TYR A 658 11.81 15.28 -0.34
N ASP A 659 10.59 15.73 -0.03
CA ASP A 659 10.27 16.10 1.33
C ASP A 659 10.24 14.82 2.16
N ILE A 660 11.21 14.71 3.06
CA ILE A 660 11.27 13.63 4.02
C ILE A 660 10.78 14.08 5.39
N TYR A 661 10.24 15.29 5.59
CA TYR A 661 9.76 15.86 6.86
C TYR A 661 10.86 16.40 7.82
N GLU A 662 10.45 17.15 8.86
CA GLU A 662 11.27 17.91 9.82
C GLU A 662 12.28 17.01 10.53
N ALA A 663 13.47 16.86 9.95
CA ALA A 663 14.61 16.32 10.68
C ALA A 663 14.79 17.12 11.97
N MET A 664 14.70 16.44 13.12
CA MET A 664 14.85 17.08 14.42
C MET A 664 16.15 17.88 14.44
N GLN A 665 16.12 19.11 14.98
CA GLN A 665 17.35 19.88 15.22
C GLN A 665 18.29 19.15 16.20
N ASN A 666 17.71 18.31 17.06
CA ASN A 666 18.42 17.46 18.00
C ASN A 666 18.72 16.10 17.37
N ASP A 667 19.89 15.57 17.70
CA ASP A 667 20.41 14.35 17.13
C ASP A 667 19.84 13.12 17.87
N THR A 668 18.83 12.45 17.30
CA THR A 668 18.11 11.34 17.96
C THR A 668 18.00 10.10 17.07
N ALA A 669 17.96 8.91 17.67
CA ALA A 669 17.78 7.62 16.96
C ALA A 669 16.42 7.51 16.23
N PHE A 670 15.58 8.55 16.34
CA PHE A 670 14.27 8.67 15.76
C PHE A 670 14.28 9.75 14.69
N PHE A 671 13.63 9.43 13.58
CA PHE A 671 13.43 10.40 12.51
C PHE A 671 12.42 11.49 12.88
N GLU A 672 11.34 11.08 13.56
CA GLU A 672 10.28 11.94 14.07
C GLU A 672 10.39 12.07 15.60
N LYS A 673 9.84 13.15 16.14
CA LYS A 673 9.87 13.39 17.59
C LYS A 673 9.23 12.23 18.37
N PRO A 674 9.98 11.49 19.21
CA PRO A 674 9.36 10.56 20.13
C PRO A 674 8.43 11.32 21.07
N GLN A 675 7.24 10.79 21.29
CA GLN A 675 6.31 11.29 22.29
C GLN A 675 6.25 10.30 23.45
N TYR A 676 6.34 10.81 24.67
CA TYR A 676 6.20 10.01 25.88
C TYR A 676 4.83 10.29 26.49
N TYR A 677 4.03 9.24 26.60
CA TYR A 677 2.71 9.25 27.20
C TYR A 677 2.77 8.47 28.51
N GLY A 678 3.15 9.17 29.59
CA GLY A 678 3.59 8.53 30.82
C GLY A 678 4.94 7.83 30.60
N ASN A 679 4.98 6.52 30.81
CA ASN A 679 6.16 5.67 30.57
C ASN A 679 6.18 5.04 29.16
N VAL A 680 5.14 5.26 28.33
CA VAL A 680 5.02 4.68 26.99
C VAL A 680 5.71 5.56 25.97
N LEU A 681 6.66 4.98 25.26
CA LEU A 681 7.28 5.58 24.07
C LEU A 681 6.35 5.38 22.86
N TRP A 682 5.94 6.49 22.25
CA TRP A 682 5.02 6.54 21.12
C TRP A 682 5.55 7.39 19.97
N TYR A 683 5.00 7.15 18.77
CA TYR A 683 5.27 7.91 17.56
C TYR A 683 3.97 8.17 16.80
N GLU A 684 3.71 9.43 16.52
CA GLU A 684 2.64 9.84 15.62
C GLU A 684 3.17 9.73 14.18
N GLY A 685 2.98 8.58 13.55
CA GLY A 685 3.51 8.34 12.20
C GLY A 685 2.78 9.16 11.14
N GLU A 686 3.45 10.13 10.52
CA GLU A 686 2.88 10.99 9.49
C GLU A 686 3.11 10.44 8.08
N LYS A 687 2.66 9.19 7.82
CA LYS A 687 2.91 8.46 6.56
C LYS A 687 2.57 9.27 5.30
N TYR A 688 1.54 10.11 5.37
CA TYR A 688 1.07 10.95 4.28
C TYR A 688 2.06 12.05 3.86
N ARG A 689 3.11 12.31 4.65
CA ARG A 689 4.15 13.32 4.39
C ARG A 689 5.44 12.75 3.83
N TYR A 690 5.59 11.42 3.78
CA TYR A 690 6.83 10.80 3.33
C TYR A 690 6.91 10.70 1.82
N ASN A 691 8.14 10.74 1.28
CA ASN A 691 8.44 10.51 -0.13
C ASN A 691 7.63 11.39 -1.10
N LEU A 692 7.19 12.56 -0.64
CA LEU A 692 6.56 13.57 -1.48
C LEU A 692 7.64 14.23 -2.34
N LEU A 693 7.53 14.11 -3.65
CA LEU A 693 8.49 14.72 -4.56
C LEU A 693 8.46 16.24 -4.38
N LYS A 694 9.58 16.84 -3.97
CA LYS A 694 9.74 18.29 -3.78
C LYS A 694 10.34 18.93 -5.02
N GLU A 695 11.32 18.27 -5.63
CA GLU A 695 11.95 18.74 -6.85
C GLU A 695 12.38 17.57 -7.75
N GLN A 696 12.15 17.68 -9.05
CA GLN A 696 12.76 16.84 -10.08
C GLN A 696 13.59 17.74 -11.00
N THR A 697 14.88 17.44 -11.10
CA THR A 697 15.79 18.15 -11.99
C THR A 697 16.39 17.21 -13.03
N ASP A 698 16.08 17.44 -14.30
CA ASP A 698 16.58 16.70 -15.45
C ASP A 698 17.78 17.43 -16.06
N TYR A 699 18.85 16.68 -16.29
CA TYR A 699 20.08 17.14 -16.92
C TYR A 699 20.33 16.36 -18.22
N MET A 700 20.83 17.06 -19.23
CA MET A 700 21.41 16.43 -20.42
C MET A 700 22.93 16.47 -20.35
N SER A 701 23.58 15.48 -20.96
CA SER A 701 25.05 15.51 -21.11
C SER A 701 25.43 15.98 -22.51
N ASP A 702 26.40 16.90 -22.60
CA ASP A 702 27.07 17.26 -23.86
C ASP A 702 28.41 16.54 -24.06
N GLY A 703 28.73 15.59 -23.16
CA GLY A 703 29.99 14.84 -23.13
C GLY A 703 31.10 15.51 -22.33
N ARG A 704 30.95 16.76 -21.89
CA ARG A 704 31.91 17.45 -20.99
C ARG A 704 31.29 17.78 -19.64
N GLU A 705 30.03 18.23 -19.64
CA GLU A 705 29.30 18.62 -18.44
C GLU A 705 27.83 18.17 -18.47
N TYR A 706 27.19 18.20 -17.31
CA TYR A 706 25.74 18.00 -17.20
C TYR A 706 25.06 19.36 -17.24
N LYS A 707 24.37 19.65 -18.36
CA LYS A 707 23.61 20.89 -18.54
C LYS A 707 22.19 20.73 -18.07
N LEU A 708 21.69 21.76 -17.41
CA LEU A 708 20.33 21.80 -16.91
C LEU A 708 19.35 21.81 -18.08
N LYS A 709 18.38 20.88 -18.10
CA LYS A 709 17.36 20.79 -19.15
C LYS A 709 15.99 21.22 -18.64
N ARG A 710 15.63 20.74 -17.45
CA ARG A 710 14.32 20.98 -16.85
C ARG A 710 14.42 20.89 -15.33
N ARG A 711 13.73 21.78 -14.63
CA ARG A 711 13.51 21.72 -13.18
C ARG A 711 12.03 21.82 -12.88
N GLU A 712 11.49 20.88 -12.13
CA GLU A 712 10.12 20.88 -11.64
C GLU A 712 10.13 20.91 -10.11
N SER A 713 9.60 21.98 -9.51
CA SER A 713 9.45 22.11 -8.06
C SER A 713 7.97 21.99 -7.68
N LEU A 714 7.68 21.27 -6.60
CA LEU A 714 6.33 20.95 -6.11
C LEU A 714 6.20 21.36 -4.64
N ILE A 715 5.09 22.02 -4.30
CA ILE A 715 4.74 22.38 -2.92
C ILE A 715 3.47 21.63 -2.55
N TRP A 716 3.50 20.91 -1.43
CA TRP A 716 2.39 20.11 -0.94
C TRP A 716 1.73 20.78 0.28
N ARG A 717 0.42 20.59 0.41
CA ARG A 717 -0.33 20.89 1.64
C ARG A 717 -0.88 19.60 2.21
N TYR A 718 -0.93 19.53 3.53
CA TYR A 718 -1.33 18.34 4.25
C TYR A 718 -2.47 18.61 5.22
N GLY A 719 -3.26 17.56 5.49
CA GLY A 719 -4.37 17.58 6.43
C GLY A 719 -4.79 16.16 6.82
N GLY A 720 -5.70 16.01 7.76
CA GLY A 720 -6.13 14.69 8.21
C GLY A 720 -7.12 14.73 9.36
N SER A 721 -7.58 13.55 9.74
CA SER A 721 -8.42 13.33 10.91
C SER A 721 -7.66 12.52 11.95
N SER A 722 -7.79 12.91 13.22
CA SER A 722 -7.22 12.16 14.33
C SER A 722 -8.17 11.09 14.86
N VAL A 723 -7.58 9.96 15.23
CA VAL A 723 -8.20 8.87 15.99
C VAL A 723 -7.49 8.81 17.34
N ILE A 724 -8.28 8.76 18.42
CA ILE A 724 -7.78 8.72 19.78
C ILE A 724 -7.88 7.27 20.27
N ASP A 725 -6.75 6.72 20.67
CA ASP A 725 -6.60 5.37 21.20
C ASP A 725 -5.94 5.41 22.58
N TRP A 726 -5.82 4.29 23.26
CA TRP A 726 -5.25 4.22 24.61
C TRP A 726 -4.20 3.12 24.74
N GLU A 727 -3.06 3.48 25.32
CA GLU A 727 -1.94 2.57 25.56
C GLU A 727 -1.74 2.35 27.06
N TYR A 728 -1.37 1.13 27.45
CA TYR A 728 -1.08 0.81 28.84
C TYR A 728 0.20 1.51 29.30
N SER A 729 0.09 2.36 30.32
CA SER A 729 1.17 3.26 30.76
C SER A 729 1.40 3.31 32.27
N ASN A 730 0.67 2.52 33.08
CA ASN A 730 0.74 2.48 34.56
C ASN A 730 1.35 3.71 35.26
N SER A 731 0.53 4.69 35.63
CA SER A 731 1.02 5.95 36.24
C SER A 731 1.73 5.78 37.60
N TYR A 732 1.61 4.63 38.27
CA TYR A 732 2.22 4.36 39.58
C TYR A 732 3.61 3.73 39.50
N GLY A 733 4.06 3.37 38.31
CA GLY A 733 5.43 2.98 38.05
C GLY A 733 5.82 1.56 38.44
N THR A 734 5.02 0.88 39.26
CA THR A 734 5.27 -0.51 39.71
C THR A 734 3.95 -1.21 40.08
N PRO A 735 3.82 -2.52 39.81
CA PRO A 735 2.67 -3.30 40.29
C PRO A 735 2.65 -3.46 41.82
N TYR A 736 3.80 -3.28 42.50
CA TYR A 736 3.93 -3.47 43.95
C TYR A 736 3.38 -2.30 44.78
N PHE A 737 3.31 -1.10 44.22
CA PHE A 737 2.81 0.10 44.88
C PHE A 737 1.64 0.73 44.11
N VAL A 738 0.50 0.04 44.08
CA VAL A 738 -0.76 0.58 43.53
C VAL A 738 -1.68 1.00 44.69
N PRO A 739 -2.05 2.30 44.79
CA PRO A 739 -2.97 2.80 45.80
C PRO A 739 -4.31 2.03 45.81
N ILE A 740 -4.92 1.87 46.99
CA ILE A 740 -6.18 1.11 47.13
C ILE A 740 -7.35 1.73 46.34
N ASN A 741 -7.28 3.03 46.07
CA ASN A 741 -8.25 3.82 45.32
C ASN A 741 -7.82 4.07 43.86
N ALA A 742 -6.82 3.36 43.36
CA ALA A 742 -6.42 3.45 41.96
C ALA A 742 -7.57 2.98 41.05
N VAL A 743 -7.87 3.79 40.03
CA VAL A 743 -8.88 3.49 39.02
C VAL A 743 -8.22 2.96 37.75
N LEU A 744 -8.97 2.25 36.92
CA LEU A 744 -8.47 1.68 35.67
C LEU A 744 -7.82 2.73 34.76
N GLY A 745 -8.41 3.94 34.67
CA GLY A 745 -7.87 5.04 33.88
C GLY A 745 -6.47 5.49 34.29
N SER A 746 -6.05 5.24 35.53
CA SER A 746 -4.68 5.54 35.99
C SER A 746 -3.62 4.66 35.31
N PHE A 747 -4.03 3.60 34.59
CA PHE A 747 -3.14 2.66 33.92
C PHE A 747 -3.00 2.87 32.42
N TYR A 748 -3.69 3.84 31.84
CA TYR A 748 -3.70 4.08 30.40
C TYR A 748 -3.48 5.55 30.07
N THR A 749 -2.78 5.83 28.97
CA THR A 749 -2.63 7.18 28.43
C THR A 749 -3.15 7.24 27.00
N SER A 750 -3.82 8.35 26.66
CA SER A 750 -4.34 8.58 25.31
C SER A 750 -3.21 8.79 24.30
N THR A 751 -3.31 8.11 23.17
CA THR A 751 -2.46 8.28 21.99
C THR A 751 -3.28 8.80 20.82
N CYS A 752 -2.62 9.42 19.85
CA CYS A 752 -3.25 9.98 18.65
C CYS A 752 -2.65 9.31 17.41
N GLN A 753 -3.52 8.81 16.53
CA GLN A 753 -3.19 8.36 15.18
C GLN A 753 -3.80 9.31 14.15
N MET A 754 -2.98 9.78 13.22
CA MET A 754 -3.41 10.65 12.12
C MET A 754 -3.69 9.87 10.83
N LEU A 755 -4.96 9.86 10.39
CA LEU A 755 -5.37 9.42 9.05
C LEU A 755 -5.34 10.63 8.12
N GLY A 756 -4.16 10.91 7.56
CA GLY A 756 -3.88 12.12 6.78
C GLY A 756 -3.85 11.95 5.27
N HIS A 757 -3.61 13.06 4.59
CA HIS A 757 -3.51 13.20 3.13
C HIS A 757 -2.60 14.36 2.73
N SER A 758 -2.13 14.33 1.48
CA SER A 758 -1.28 15.35 0.89
C SER A 758 -1.79 15.74 -0.50
N LEU A 759 -1.91 17.04 -0.73
CA LEU A 759 -2.44 17.63 -1.96
C LEU A 759 -1.44 18.61 -2.56
N LEU A 760 -1.26 18.55 -3.87
CA LEU A 760 -0.33 19.42 -4.59
C LEU A 760 -0.87 20.85 -4.62
N TYR A 761 -0.21 21.79 -3.95
CA TYR A 761 -0.64 23.18 -3.89
C TYR A 761 -0.04 24.05 -4.99
N GLU A 762 1.24 23.86 -5.31
CA GLU A 762 1.96 24.61 -6.32
C GLU A 762 2.86 23.68 -7.14
N ARG A 763 2.95 23.94 -8.44
CA ARG A 763 3.88 23.30 -9.36
C ARG A 763 4.59 24.36 -10.20
N LYS A 764 5.92 24.37 -10.18
CA LYS A 764 6.75 25.26 -11.00
C LYS A 764 7.64 24.43 -11.91
N VAL A 765 7.51 24.62 -13.23
CA VAL A 765 8.35 23.94 -14.23
C VAL A 765 9.18 24.98 -14.97
N THR A 766 10.50 24.93 -14.80
CA THR A 766 11.45 25.75 -15.56
C THR A 766 12.13 24.89 -16.61
N THR A 767 12.01 25.28 -17.89
CA THR A 767 12.72 24.63 -19.00
C THR A 767 13.86 25.52 -19.44
N TYR A 768 15.03 24.95 -19.66
CA TYR A 768 16.26 25.67 -19.94
C TYR A 768 16.67 25.46 -21.40
N ASP A 769 17.20 26.52 -22.02
CA ASP A 769 17.87 26.41 -23.32
C ASP A 769 19.34 26.00 -23.19
N GLU A 770 20.06 25.92 -24.31
CA GLU A 770 21.49 25.54 -24.31
C GLU A 770 22.40 26.55 -23.60
N SER A 771 21.93 27.77 -23.35
CA SER A 771 22.62 28.81 -22.57
C SER A 771 22.26 28.79 -21.08
N GLU A 772 21.47 27.80 -20.65
CA GLU A 772 20.89 27.69 -19.30
C GLU A 772 20.00 28.89 -18.91
N THR A 773 19.44 29.58 -19.90
CA THR A 773 18.39 30.57 -19.66
C THR A 773 17.06 29.84 -19.51
N GLY A 774 16.46 29.95 -18.33
CA GLY A 774 15.24 29.23 -17.97
C GLY A 774 13.95 30.03 -18.24
N VAL A 775 12.90 29.35 -18.71
CA VAL A 775 11.54 29.87 -18.73
C VAL A 775 10.64 29.06 -17.82
N THR A 776 9.96 29.74 -16.90
CA THR A 776 9.16 29.13 -15.85
C THR A 776 7.66 29.21 -16.12
N ASP A 777 7.01 28.06 -16.10
CA ASP A 777 5.56 27.90 -15.98
C ASP A 777 5.22 27.64 -14.50
N THR A 778 4.27 28.39 -13.94
CA THR A 778 3.77 28.19 -12.58
C THR A 778 2.30 27.79 -12.61
N GLU A 779 1.94 26.78 -11.83
CA GLU A 779 0.57 26.35 -11.59
C GLU A 779 0.26 26.35 -10.08
N HIS A 780 -0.93 26.83 -9.70
CA HIS A 780 -1.47 26.72 -8.34
C HIS A 780 -2.76 25.93 -8.37
N TYR A 781 -3.05 25.20 -7.29
CA TYR A 781 -4.24 24.35 -7.19
C TYR A 781 -4.95 24.52 -5.85
N SER A 782 -6.27 24.38 -5.88
CA SER A 782 -7.09 24.13 -4.69
C SER A 782 -8.07 22.99 -4.95
N TYR A 783 -8.53 22.37 -3.87
CA TYR A 783 -9.34 21.16 -3.91
C TYR A 783 -10.55 21.29 -2.99
N LEU A 784 -11.64 20.63 -3.37
CA LEU A 784 -12.76 20.27 -2.48
C LEU A 784 -12.40 19.00 -1.68
N SER A 785 -13.32 18.57 -0.80
CA SER A 785 -13.25 17.23 -0.20
C SER A 785 -13.18 16.14 -1.26
N GLY A 786 -12.54 15.00 -0.93
CA GLY A 786 -12.40 13.89 -1.89
C GLY A 786 -11.31 14.13 -2.95
N ASN A 787 -10.37 15.04 -2.69
CA ASN A 787 -9.28 15.41 -3.61
C ASN A 787 -9.74 15.92 -4.99
N ARG A 788 -10.98 16.43 -5.10
CA ARG A 788 -11.53 16.98 -6.35
C ARG A 788 -10.95 18.37 -6.61
N MET A 789 -10.25 18.56 -7.72
CA MET A 789 -9.64 19.84 -8.09
C MET A 789 -10.71 20.91 -8.33
N GLN A 790 -10.74 21.94 -7.48
CA GLN A 790 -11.73 23.02 -7.50
C GLN A 790 -11.29 24.17 -8.40
N TRP A 791 -10.03 24.56 -8.30
CA TRP A 791 -9.47 25.70 -9.02
C TRP A 791 -8.01 25.43 -9.38
N LYS A 792 -7.62 25.96 -10.54
CA LYS A 792 -6.26 25.95 -11.04
C LYS A 792 -5.93 27.29 -11.66
N GLU A 793 -4.81 27.87 -11.24
CA GLU A 793 -4.16 28.98 -11.93
C GLU A 793 -2.98 28.45 -12.73
N ARG A 794 -2.78 28.94 -13.96
CA ARG A 794 -1.56 28.72 -14.75
C ARG A 794 -1.02 30.05 -15.27
N LYS A 795 0.24 30.33 -14.94
CA LYS A 795 1.03 31.45 -15.46
C LYS A 795 2.17 30.89 -16.30
N ALA A 796 2.11 31.10 -17.61
CA ALA A 796 3.05 30.51 -18.57
C ALA A 796 3.30 31.50 -19.71
N TRP A 797 4.55 31.83 -20.01
CA TRP A 797 4.93 32.71 -21.13
C TRP A 797 4.21 34.07 -21.16
N GLY A 798 3.91 34.65 -20.00
CA GLY A 798 3.14 35.90 -19.87
C GLY A 798 1.62 35.76 -20.03
N LEU A 799 1.11 34.56 -20.33
CA LEU A 799 -0.31 34.22 -20.32
C LEU A 799 -0.73 33.78 -18.91
N HIS A 800 -1.87 34.29 -18.44
CA HIS A 800 -2.43 33.98 -17.13
C HIS A 800 -3.83 33.38 -17.26
N ARG A 801 -3.99 32.07 -17.05
CA ARG A 801 -5.27 31.38 -17.18
C ARG A 801 -5.71 30.82 -15.84
N GLU A 802 -6.91 31.18 -15.41
CA GLU A 802 -7.60 30.52 -14.29
C GLU A 802 -8.66 29.56 -14.82
N THR A 803 -8.85 28.45 -14.11
CA THR A 803 -9.87 27.44 -14.42
C THR A 803 -10.53 26.98 -13.13
N ASN A 804 -11.85 27.08 -13.08
CA ASN A 804 -12.68 26.63 -11.97
C ASN A 804 -13.53 25.45 -12.41
N TRP A 805 -13.69 24.46 -11.53
CA TRP A 805 -14.56 23.29 -11.75
C TRP A 805 -15.68 23.22 -10.72
N GLU A 806 -16.89 22.97 -11.21
CA GLU A 806 -18.05 22.68 -10.38
C GLU A 806 -18.40 21.19 -10.46
N TYR A 807 -18.74 20.62 -9.30
CA TYR A 807 -19.07 19.20 -9.13
C TYR A 807 -20.45 19.03 -8.45
N PRO A 808 -21.05 17.83 -8.50
CA PRO A 808 -22.26 17.52 -7.78
C PRO A 808 -22.09 17.75 -6.27
N ALA A 809 -22.85 18.69 -5.73
CA ALA A 809 -22.89 19.01 -4.31
C ALA A 809 -24.27 19.56 -3.92
N ILE A 810 -24.67 19.37 -2.67
CA ILE A 810 -25.86 20.01 -2.12
C ILE A 810 -25.54 21.47 -1.86
N ALA A 811 -26.32 22.37 -2.45
CA ALA A 811 -26.16 23.81 -2.27
C ALA A 811 -26.39 24.21 -0.81
N GLN A 812 -25.46 24.97 -0.23
CA GLN A 812 -25.59 25.50 1.13
C GLN A 812 -26.67 26.58 1.24
N THR A 813 -26.95 27.28 0.14
CA THR A 813 -27.98 28.33 0.02
C THR A 813 -28.70 28.19 -1.31
N GLY A 814 -30.03 28.32 -1.33
CA GLY A 814 -30.85 28.15 -2.54
C GLY A 814 -31.34 26.70 -2.75
N THR A 815 -31.88 26.41 -3.93
CA THR A 815 -32.39 25.08 -4.30
C THR A 815 -31.36 24.29 -5.09
N THR A 816 -31.03 23.09 -4.61
CA THR A 816 -30.21 22.13 -5.37
C THR A 816 -31.06 21.51 -6.49
N PRO A 817 -30.62 21.48 -7.76
CA PRO A 817 -31.34 20.77 -8.81
C PRO A 817 -31.60 19.31 -8.43
N ASP A 818 -32.81 18.80 -8.69
CA ASP A 818 -33.20 17.44 -8.27
C ASP A 818 -32.24 16.36 -8.78
N ILE A 819 -31.74 16.50 -10.02
CA ILE A 819 -30.77 15.56 -10.59
C ILE A 819 -29.44 15.57 -9.84
N VAL A 820 -28.95 16.74 -9.42
CA VAL A 820 -27.72 16.88 -8.65
C VAL A 820 -27.90 16.27 -7.26
N ARG A 821 -29.06 16.46 -6.62
CA ARG A 821 -29.38 15.77 -5.36
C ARG A 821 -29.32 14.25 -5.51
N LYS A 822 -29.92 13.70 -6.57
CA LYS A 822 -29.88 12.25 -6.86
C LYS A 822 -28.48 11.74 -7.16
N MET A 823 -27.65 12.52 -7.86
CA MET A 823 -26.23 12.20 -8.08
C MET A 823 -25.49 12.08 -6.75
N VAL A 824 -25.66 13.05 -5.85
CA VAL A 824 -25.05 13.03 -4.50
C VAL A 824 -25.57 11.86 -3.66
N GLU A 825 -26.88 11.56 -3.70
CA GLU A 825 -27.48 10.40 -3.01
C GLU A 825 -26.90 9.06 -3.50
N LYS A 826 -26.63 8.94 -4.80
CA LYS A 826 -25.92 7.81 -5.43
C LYS A 826 -24.39 7.90 -5.34
N HIS A 827 -23.86 8.92 -4.67
CA HIS A 827 -22.43 9.15 -4.49
C HIS A 827 -21.64 9.37 -5.80
N ILE A 828 -22.31 9.85 -6.84
CA ILE A 828 -21.71 10.27 -8.12
C ILE A 828 -21.20 11.70 -7.95
N LEU A 829 -19.97 11.82 -7.46
CA LEU A 829 -19.39 13.05 -6.90
C LEU A 829 -18.30 13.69 -7.77
N ASN A 830 -17.65 12.91 -8.62
CA ASN A 830 -16.52 13.33 -9.47
C ASN A 830 -16.86 13.89 -10.86
N PRO A 831 -18.04 13.66 -11.49
CA PRO A 831 -18.29 14.24 -12.80
C PRO A 831 -18.26 15.77 -12.77
N VAL A 832 -17.44 16.39 -13.63
CA VAL A 832 -17.42 17.85 -13.79
C VAL A 832 -18.74 18.30 -14.43
N LEU A 833 -19.48 19.17 -13.73
CA LEU A 833 -20.70 19.80 -14.22
C LEU A 833 -20.39 21.04 -15.07
N LYS A 834 -19.42 21.85 -14.64
CA LYS A 834 -18.97 23.05 -15.34
C LYS A 834 -17.47 23.27 -15.21
N GLU A 835 -16.89 23.80 -16.26
CA GLU A 835 -15.53 24.33 -16.31
C GLU A 835 -15.60 25.81 -16.73
N ILE A 836 -15.10 26.73 -15.91
CA ILE A 836 -15.17 28.19 -16.13
C ILE A 836 -13.74 28.73 -16.28
N GLN A 837 -13.49 29.55 -17.30
CA GLN A 837 -12.16 30.12 -17.58
C GLN A 837 -12.20 31.65 -17.68
N ASP A 838 -11.36 32.34 -16.88
CA ASP A 838 -11.53 33.78 -16.63
C ASP A 838 -11.03 34.73 -17.73
N GLN A 839 -10.05 34.35 -18.57
CA GLN A 839 -9.51 35.29 -19.57
C GLN A 839 -10.51 35.75 -20.65
N SER A 840 -11.73 35.20 -20.65
CA SER A 840 -12.73 35.53 -21.67
C SER A 840 -14.19 35.59 -21.18
N TYR A 841 -14.48 35.50 -19.88
CA TYR A 841 -15.87 35.48 -19.36
C TYR A 841 -16.76 34.38 -20.01
N TYR A 842 -16.16 33.27 -20.44
CA TYR A 842 -16.86 32.16 -21.09
C TYR A 842 -16.92 30.95 -20.14
N GLU A 843 -18.12 30.38 -19.93
CA GLU A 843 -18.21 28.97 -19.49
C GLU A 843 -17.49 28.15 -20.56
N GLY A 844 -16.46 27.36 -20.25
CA GLY A 844 -15.73 26.57 -21.25
C GLY A 844 -16.56 25.38 -21.70
N ASN A 845 -16.59 24.35 -20.85
CA ASN A 845 -17.38 23.15 -21.04
C ASN A 845 -18.43 23.04 -19.93
N ARG A 846 -19.67 22.74 -20.29
CA ARG A 846 -20.74 22.42 -19.33
C ARG A 846 -21.40 21.11 -19.70
N ARG A 847 -21.78 20.34 -18.69
CA ARG A 847 -22.45 19.05 -18.81
C ARG A 847 -23.67 19.03 -17.92
N GLU A 848 -24.83 18.77 -18.51
CA GLU A 848 -26.06 18.51 -17.76
C GLU A 848 -26.33 17.00 -17.75
N PHE A 849 -26.81 16.51 -16.61
CA PHE A 849 -27.20 15.12 -16.42
C PHE A 849 -28.72 14.98 -16.46
N GLY A 850 -29.19 13.82 -16.87
CA GLY A 850 -30.60 13.46 -16.93
C GLY A 850 -30.84 12.03 -16.42
N GLU A 851 -32.11 11.73 -16.20
CA GLU A 851 -32.57 10.41 -15.81
C GLU A 851 -33.05 9.62 -17.03
N PHE A 852 -32.51 8.42 -17.20
CA PHE A 852 -32.84 7.54 -18.32
C PHE A 852 -33.34 6.20 -17.77
N PRO A 853 -34.59 5.81 -18.06
CA PRO A 853 -35.14 4.55 -17.60
C PRO A 853 -34.47 3.38 -18.33
N THR A 854 -34.24 2.31 -17.59
CA THR A 854 -33.78 1.03 -18.11
C THR A 854 -34.94 0.06 -18.27
N GLU A 855 -34.72 -1.03 -19.00
CA GLU A 855 -35.72 -2.09 -19.15
C GLU A 855 -36.03 -2.83 -17.84
N SER A 856 -35.15 -2.80 -16.84
CA SER A 856 -35.39 -3.38 -15.51
C SER A 856 -36.29 -2.50 -14.63
N GLY A 857 -36.61 -1.28 -15.07
CA GLY A 857 -37.32 -0.28 -14.28
C GLY A 857 -36.41 0.58 -13.39
N ASP A 858 -35.10 0.34 -13.39
CA ASP A 858 -34.12 1.22 -12.75
C ASP A 858 -33.88 2.47 -13.60
N THR A 859 -33.37 3.53 -12.98
CA THR A 859 -33.01 4.79 -13.66
C THR A 859 -31.50 5.03 -13.59
N LEU A 860 -30.89 5.23 -14.76
CA LEU A 860 -29.50 5.65 -14.89
C LEU A 860 -29.41 7.18 -14.85
N ILE A 861 -28.37 7.70 -14.22
CA ILE A 861 -28.05 9.13 -14.27
C ILE A 861 -26.87 9.30 -15.23
N LEU A 862 -27.14 9.86 -16.39
CA LEU A 862 -26.18 9.95 -17.50
C LEU A 862 -26.12 11.37 -18.06
N PRO A 863 -25.03 11.72 -18.78
CA PRO A 863 -24.95 13.00 -19.47
C PRO A 863 -26.09 13.16 -20.48
N ALA A 864 -26.90 14.20 -20.33
CA ALA A 864 -28.00 14.51 -21.24
C ALA A 864 -27.60 15.59 -22.26
N ARG A 865 -26.83 16.60 -21.86
CA ARG A 865 -26.44 17.71 -22.75
C ARG A 865 -25.00 18.12 -22.53
N PHE A 866 -24.34 18.45 -23.64
CA PHE A 866 -22.97 18.93 -23.67
C PHE A 866 -22.92 20.30 -24.34
N TYR A 867 -22.29 21.23 -23.65
CA TYR A 867 -22.07 22.61 -24.08
C TYR A 867 -20.58 22.81 -24.25
N GLN A 868 -20.19 23.33 -25.40
CA GLN A 868 -18.83 23.79 -25.68
C GLN A 868 -18.94 25.22 -26.20
N THR A 869 -18.43 26.16 -25.44
CA THR A 869 -18.63 27.58 -25.77
C THR A 869 -17.45 28.10 -26.58
N ILE A 870 -17.75 28.61 -27.78
CA ILE A 870 -16.83 29.43 -28.58
C ILE A 870 -17.57 30.76 -28.78
N ASN A 871 -17.19 31.80 -28.02
CA ASN A 871 -17.60 33.20 -28.14
C ASN A 871 -19.11 33.56 -28.21
N ASP A 872 -20.05 32.62 -28.23
CA ASP A 872 -21.48 32.86 -28.37
C ASP A 872 -22.29 32.08 -27.31
N SER A 873 -23.10 32.80 -26.55
CA SER A 873 -23.72 32.40 -25.28
C SER A 873 -24.90 31.42 -25.42
N SER A 874 -25.04 30.71 -26.54
CA SER A 874 -26.28 29.99 -26.86
C SER A 874 -26.16 28.65 -27.60
N SER A 875 -24.98 28.04 -27.77
CA SER A 875 -24.89 26.78 -28.51
C SER A 875 -24.71 25.53 -27.66
N HIS A 876 -25.78 24.74 -27.51
CA HIS A 876 -25.66 23.30 -27.27
C HIS A 876 -24.87 22.69 -28.44
N TYR A 877 -23.92 21.81 -28.16
CA TYR A 877 -23.21 21.10 -29.22
C TYR A 877 -23.89 19.75 -29.52
N SER A 878 -24.32 19.06 -28.47
CA SER A 878 -25.03 17.79 -28.59
C SER A 878 -25.94 17.50 -27.39
N GLU A 879 -27.10 16.93 -27.65
CA GLU A 879 -28.06 16.38 -26.68
C GLU A 879 -28.22 14.88 -26.91
N VAL A 880 -28.17 14.08 -25.85
CA VAL A 880 -28.44 12.64 -25.90
C VAL A 880 -29.88 12.41 -25.47
N LEU A 881 -30.72 11.95 -26.41
CA LEU A 881 -32.14 11.74 -26.18
C LEU A 881 -32.46 10.37 -25.58
N ALA A 882 -31.63 9.38 -25.87
CA ALA A 882 -31.86 8.00 -25.43
C ALA A 882 -30.55 7.27 -25.16
N TYR A 883 -30.59 6.38 -24.17
CA TYR A 883 -29.53 5.45 -23.81
C TYR A 883 -30.06 4.00 -23.83
N SER A 884 -29.16 3.03 -23.95
CA SER A 884 -29.42 1.64 -23.66
C SER A 884 -29.44 1.39 -22.14
N SER A 885 -29.89 0.19 -21.73
CA SER A 885 -29.88 -0.23 -20.32
C SER A 885 -28.48 -0.34 -19.69
N ASN A 886 -27.42 -0.34 -20.50
CA ASN A 886 -26.02 -0.35 -20.05
C ASN A 886 -25.31 1.00 -20.27
N GLY A 887 -26.07 2.06 -20.56
CA GLY A 887 -25.55 3.42 -20.66
C GLY A 887 -24.90 3.77 -22.00
N ASN A 888 -25.14 2.99 -23.06
CA ASN A 888 -24.68 3.33 -24.40
C ASN A 888 -25.63 4.32 -25.07
N PRO A 889 -25.16 5.43 -25.67
CA PRO A 889 -26.02 6.40 -26.34
C PRO A 889 -26.71 5.76 -27.56
N ARG A 890 -28.02 5.98 -27.70
CA ARG A 890 -28.83 5.44 -28.81
C ARG A 890 -29.28 6.51 -29.80
N GLU A 891 -29.51 7.73 -29.33
CA GLU A 891 -29.86 8.85 -30.19
C GLU A 891 -29.21 10.12 -29.66
N VAL A 892 -28.48 10.79 -30.54
CA VAL A 892 -27.79 12.06 -30.26
C VAL A 892 -28.23 13.09 -31.29
N VAL A 893 -28.61 14.27 -30.82
CA VAL A 893 -28.98 15.42 -31.65
C VAL A 893 -27.88 16.46 -31.56
N SER A 894 -27.32 16.81 -32.70
CA SER A 894 -26.32 17.89 -32.81
C SER A 894 -26.96 19.27 -32.77
N LYS A 895 -26.14 20.33 -32.65
CA LYS A 895 -26.57 21.74 -32.73
C LYS A 895 -27.48 22.03 -33.93
N ASP A 896 -27.19 21.45 -35.08
CA ASP A 896 -27.92 21.67 -36.33
C ASP A 896 -29.22 20.85 -36.43
N LYS A 897 -29.67 20.26 -35.31
CA LYS A 897 -30.82 19.35 -35.21
C LYS A 897 -30.67 18.09 -36.05
N LEU A 898 -29.45 17.72 -36.45
CA LEU A 898 -29.20 16.45 -37.11
C LEU A 898 -29.18 15.33 -36.06
N HIS A 899 -30.08 14.37 -36.25
CA HIS A 899 -30.16 13.16 -35.44
C HIS A 899 -29.13 12.14 -35.91
N THR A 900 -28.40 11.55 -34.97
CA THR A 900 -27.54 10.40 -35.18
C THR A 900 -27.98 9.29 -34.25
N VAL A 901 -28.38 8.16 -34.83
CA VAL A 901 -28.80 6.96 -34.10
C VAL A 901 -27.68 5.94 -34.09
N TYR A 902 -27.44 5.33 -32.94
CA TYR A 902 -26.47 4.27 -32.75
C TYR A 902 -27.19 2.97 -32.41
N LEU A 903 -26.96 1.95 -33.23
CA LEU A 903 -27.39 0.59 -32.95
C LEU A 903 -26.24 -0.18 -32.34
N TRP A 904 -26.53 -0.87 -31.24
CA TRP A 904 -25.60 -1.69 -30.49
C TRP A 904 -25.91 -3.18 -30.69
N GLY A 905 -24.94 -4.04 -30.44
CA GLY A 905 -25.05 -5.50 -30.54
C GLY A 905 -24.03 -6.21 -29.66
N TYR A 906 -23.98 -7.54 -29.77
CA TYR A 906 -23.07 -8.41 -29.02
C TYR A 906 -23.28 -8.34 -27.50
N GLY A 907 -24.54 -8.27 -27.06
CA GLY A 907 -24.88 -8.05 -25.65
C GLY A 907 -24.72 -6.58 -25.24
N ASP A 908 -25.05 -5.65 -26.12
CA ASP A 908 -24.93 -4.20 -25.90
C ASP A 908 -23.49 -3.75 -25.59
N ARG A 909 -22.50 -4.38 -26.25
CA ARG A 909 -21.06 -4.11 -26.04
C ARG A 909 -20.37 -3.39 -27.19
N TYR A 910 -20.84 -3.61 -28.42
CA TYR A 910 -20.21 -3.04 -29.61
C TYR A 910 -21.22 -2.35 -30.52
N LEU A 911 -20.80 -1.21 -31.09
CA LEU A 911 -21.57 -0.50 -32.10
C LEU A 911 -21.69 -1.36 -33.36
N ILE A 912 -22.90 -1.54 -33.88
CA ILE A 912 -23.18 -2.30 -35.11
C ILE A 912 -23.70 -1.43 -36.26
N ALA A 913 -24.25 -0.25 -35.95
CA ALA A 913 -24.55 0.76 -36.96
C ALA A 913 -24.52 2.19 -36.39
N GLU A 914 -23.96 3.12 -37.16
CA GLU A 914 -24.12 4.56 -36.99
C GLU A 914 -25.01 5.07 -38.14
N ILE A 915 -26.13 5.71 -37.81
CA ILE A 915 -27.13 6.16 -38.76
C ILE A 915 -27.30 7.67 -38.59
N LYS A 916 -26.68 8.45 -39.48
CA LYS A 916 -26.76 9.91 -39.47
C LYS A 916 -27.94 10.38 -40.31
N ASN A 917 -28.62 11.44 -39.88
CA ASN A 917 -29.80 12.03 -40.52
C ASN A 917 -31.06 11.14 -40.48
N ALA A 918 -31.28 10.43 -39.37
CA ALA A 918 -32.53 9.70 -39.09
C ALA A 918 -32.88 9.75 -37.60
N THR A 919 -34.17 9.76 -37.26
CA THR A 919 -34.65 9.68 -35.87
C THR A 919 -34.69 8.25 -35.37
N LEU A 920 -34.69 8.05 -34.04
CA LEU A 920 -34.79 6.70 -33.47
C LEU A 920 -36.08 5.97 -33.90
N GLU A 921 -37.20 6.68 -34.08
CA GLU A 921 -38.46 6.10 -34.56
C GLU A 921 -38.36 5.55 -36.00
N GLN A 922 -37.70 6.28 -36.90
CA GLN A 922 -37.45 5.83 -38.28
C GLN A 922 -36.55 4.58 -38.29
N VAL A 923 -35.52 4.57 -37.43
CA VAL A 923 -34.62 3.44 -37.29
C VAL A 923 -35.33 2.23 -36.68
N GLU A 924 -36.16 2.41 -35.65
CA GLU A 924 -36.94 1.31 -35.04
C GLU A 924 -37.92 0.68 -36.04
N THR A 925 -38.53 1.49 -36.90
CA THR A 925 -39.38 0.99 -38.00
C THR A 925 -38.58 0.11 -38.96
N ALA A 926 -37.39 0.57 -39.37
CA ALA A 926 -36.51 -0.17 -40.26
C ALA A 926 -35.99 -1.46 -39.60
N VAL A 927 -35.56 -1.40 -38.34
CA VAL A 927 -35.07 -2.55 -37.58
C VAL A 927 -36.19 -3.58 -37.38
N SER A 928 -37.39 -3.15 -37.01
CA SER A 928 -38.55 -4.04 -36.86
C SER A 928 -38.90 -4.76 -38.16
N SER A 929 -38.84 -4.07 -39.30
CA SER A 929 -39.09 -4.67 -40.62
C SER A 929 -38.00 -5.66 -41.04
N VAL A 930 -36.73 -5.28 -40.90
CA VAL A 930 -35.59 -6.06 -41.43
C VAL A 930 -35.19 -7.21 -40.49
N PHE A 931 -35.21 -6.97 -39.17
CA PHE A 931 -34.80 -7.95 -38.17
C PHE A 931 -35.96 -8.70 -37.53
N GLY A 932 -37.18 -8.16 -37.55
CA GLY A 932 -38.35 -8.76 -36.89
C GLY A 932 -38.36 -8.57 -35.37
N MET A 933 -37.64 -7.58 -34.86
CA MET A 933 -37.50 -7.27 -33.43
C MET A 933 -37.21 -5.79 -33.21
N THR A 934 -37.30 -5.31 -31.98
CA THR A 934 -36.90 -3.94 -31.62
C THR A 934 -35.38 -3.79 -31.58
N SER A 935 -34.87 -2.57 -31.71
CA SER A 935 -33.43 -2.36 -31.64
C SER A 935 -32.84 -2.62 -30.24
N SER A 936 -33.63 -2.51 -29.16
CA SER A 936 -33.21 -2.97 -27.83
C SER A 936 -33.04 -4.50 -27.76
N ALA A 937 -33.93 -5.27 -28.41
CA ALA A 937 -33.80 -6.72 -28.47
C ALA A 937 -32.60 -7.13 -29.35
N LEU A 938 -32.36 -6.39 -30.45
CA LEU A 938 -31.19 -6.59 -31.30
C LEU A 938 -29.88 -6.37 -30.54
N ALA A 939 -29.81 -5.38 -29.65
CA ALA A 939 -28.63 -5.11 -28.84
C ALA A 939 -28.19 -6.33 -28.01
N LYS A 940 -29.14 -7.12 -27.51
CA LYS A 940 -28.88 -8.34 -26.73
C LYS A 940 -28.43 -9.53 -27.57
N SER A 941 -28.50 -9.45 -28.89
CA SER A 941 -28.04 -10.55 -29.77
C SER A 941 -26.54 -10.77 -29.60
N THR A 942 -26.14 -12.02 -29.42
CA THR A 942 -24.73 -12.43 -29.30
C THR A 942 -23.98 -12.30 -30.63
N THR A 943 -24.67 -12.46 -31.75
CA THR A 943 -24.12 -12.31 -33.11
C THR A 943 -25.16 -11.65 -34.03
N PRO A 944 -24.98 -10.38 -34.41
CA PRO A 944 -25.84 -9.70 -35.37
C PRO A 944 -25.81 -10.35 -36.77
N ASP A 945 -26.96 -10.42 -37.44
CA ASP A 945 -27.06 -10.92 -38.81
C ASP A 945 -26.52 -9.89 -39.81
N VAL A 946 -25.37 -10.23 -40.43
CA VAL A 946 -24.65 -9.34 -41.35
C VAL A 946 -25.45 -9.05 -42.63
N ALA A 947 -26.24 -10.00 -43.14
CA ALA A 947 -27.04 -9.80 -44.34
C ALA A 947 -28.18 -8.81 -44.05
N LYS A 948 -28.82 -8.93 -42.89
CA LYS A 948 -29.83 -7.98 -42.41
C LYS A 948 -29.27 -6.60 -42.11
N LEU A 949 -28.06 -6.52 -41.54
CA LEU A 949 -27.37 -5.23 -41.35
C LEU A 949 -27.11 -4.52 -42.69
N LYS A 950 -26.74 -5.26 -43.74
CA LYS A 950 -26.60 -4.71 -45.09
C LYS A 950 -27.94 -4.28 -45.68
N ALA A 951 -29.01 -5.06 -45.47
CA ALA A 951 -30.35 -4.74 -45.95
C ALA A 951 -30.93 -3.46 -45.30
N LEU A 952 -30.55 -3.16 -44.05
CA LEU A 952 -31.01 -1.99 -43.32
C LEU A 952 -30.76 -0.68 -44.08
N ARG A 953 -29.63 -0.55 -44.77
CA ARG A 953 -29.27 0.64 -45.56
C ARG A 953 -30.29 0.98 -46.66
N ASN A 954 -30.94 -0.03 -47.23
CA ASN A 954 -31.85 0.15 -48.36
C ASN A 954 -33.32 0.28 -47.92
N HIS A 955 -33.59 0.34 -46.61
CA HIS A 955 -34.96 0.46 -46.12
C HIS A 955 -35.53 1.85 -46.41
N THR A 956 -36.78 1.92 -46.86
CA THR A 956 -37.43 3.17 -47.31
C THR A 956 -37.49 4.24 -46.24
N SER A 957 -37.63 3.88 -44.96
CA SER A 957 -37.59 4.82 -43.82
C SER A 957 -36.23 5.51 -43.60
N LEU A 958 -35.17 5.06 -44.28
CA LEU A 958 -33.80 5.56 -44.13
C LEU A 958 -33.24 6.13 -45.45
N SER A 959 -34.10 6.54 -46.39
CA SER A 959 -33.68 6.99 -47.74
C SER A 959 -32.74 8.19 -47.74
N GLU A 960 -32.86 9.08 -46.75
CA GLU A 960 -32.02 10.29 -46.59
C GLU A 960 -30.88 10.08 -45.56
N ALA A 961 -30.74 8.87 -45.01
CA ALA A 961 -29.83 8.58 -43.93
C ALA A 961 -28.48 8.04 -44.43
N HIS A 962 -27.40 8.44 -43.76
CA HIS A 962 -26.07 7.87 -44.00
C HIS A 962 -25.84 6.73 -43.02
N VAL A 963 -25.95 5.50 -43.53
CA VAL A 963 -25.85 4.27 -42.73
C VAL A 963 -24.45 3.68 -42.85
N THR A 964 -23.67 3.76 -41.78
CA THR A 964 -22.40 3.05 -41.60
C THR A 964 -22.63 1.84 -40.71
N THR A 965 -22.23 0.64 -41.14
CA THR A 965 -22.39 -0.59 -40.33
C THR A 965 -21.06 -1.21 -39.97
N PHE A 966 -21.04 -1.90 -38.83
CA PHE A 966 -19.84 -2.48 -38.24
C PHE A 966 -20.12 -3.94 -37.87
N THR A 967 -19.14 -4.81 -38.08
CA THR A 967 -19.11 -6.15 -37.50
C THR A 967 -17.88 -6.29 -36.63
N HIS A 968 -17.97 -7.09 -35.57
CA HIS A 968 -16.89 -7.27 -34.60
C HIS A 968 -16.60 -8.74 -34.34
N LEU A 969 -15.35 -9.01 -33.95
CA LEU A 969 -14.96 -10.19 -33.22
C LEU A 969 -14.79 -9.78 -31.75
N PRO A 970 -15.70 -10.19 -30.84
CA PRO A 970 -15.66 -9.75 -29.45
C PRO A 970 -14.27 -9.91 -28.80
N LEU A 971 -13.88 -8.94 -27.96
CA LEU A 971 -12.57 -8.88 -27.28
C LEU A 971 -11.35 -8.90 -28.21
N VAL A 972 -11.53 -8.73 -29.52
CA VAL A 972 -10.45 -8.65 -30.52
C VAL A 972 -10.53 -7.32 -31.27
N GLY A 973 -11.66 -7.03 -31.92
CA GLY A 973 -11.89 -5.76 -32.60
C GLY A 973 -12.90 -5.82 -33.75
N VAL A 974 -12.98 -4.72 -34.49
CA VAL A 974 -13.84 -4.58 -35.69
C VAL A 974 -13.35 -5.51 -36.78
N THR A 975 -14.21 -6.32 -37.39
CA THR A 975 -13.89 -7.21 -38.52
C THR A 975 -14.29 -6.63 -39.88
N SER A 976 -15.30 -5.75 -39.91
CA SER A 976 -15.64 -5.00 -41.11
C SER A 976 -16.34 -3.68 -40.80
N ILE A 977 -16.14 -2.69 -41.68
CA ILE A 977 -16.84 -1.41 -41.69
C ILE A 977 -17.39 -1.20 -43.09
N SER A 978 -18.72 -1.05 -43.21
CA SER A 978 -19.36 -0.70 -44.47
C SER A 978 -19.81 0.76 -44.43
N ASP A 979 -19.19 1.60 -45.27
CA ASP A 979 -19.47 3.03 -45.34
C ASP A 979 -20.88 3.33 -45.93
N PRO A 980 -21.36 4.59 -45.89
CA PRO A 980 -22.66 4.95 -46.45
C PRO A 980 -22.81 4.66 -47.96
N THR A 981 -21.71 4.56 -48.72
CA THR A 981 -21.73 4.20 -50.15
C THR A 981 -21.87 2.69 -50.39
N GLY A 982 -21.79 1.89 -49.33
CA GLY A 982 -21.87 0.43 -49.38
C GLY A 982 -20.53 -0.26 -49.63
N LYS A 983 -19.42 0.47 -49.67
CA LYS A 983 -18.08 -0.12 -49.74
C LYS A 983 -17.69 -0.66 -48.37
N THR A 984 -17.18 -1.90 -48.34
CA THR A 984 -16.78 -2.57 -47.10
C THR A 984 -15.27 -2.69 -47.01
N SER A 985 -14.70 -2.16 -45.92
CA SER A 985 -13.33 -2.42 -45.48
C SER A 985 -13.35 -3.54 -44.45
N TYR A 986 -12.42 -4.47 -44.57
CA TYR A 986 -12.27 -5.65 -43.72
C TYR A 986 -10.95 -5.60 -42.95
N TYR A 987 -10.94 -6.25 -41.78
CA TYR A 987 -9.83 -6.25 -40.84
C TYR A 987 -9.57 -7.68 -40.36
N ASP A 988 -8.37 -8.19 -40.64
CA ASP A 988 -7.90 -9.49 -40.18
C ASP A 988 -6.99 -9.31 -38.96
N TYR A 989 -7.05 -10.24 -38.02
CA TYR A 989 -6.24 -10.23 -36.80
C TYR A 989 -5.33 -11.46 -36.73
N ASP A 990 -4.20 -11.35 -36.03
CA ASP A 990 -3.34 -12.49 -35.74
C ASP A 990 -3.90 -13.37 -34.60
N GLY A 991 -3.22 -14.47 -34.27
CA GLY A 991 -3.67 -15.38 -33.21
C GLY A 991 -3.80 -14.69 -31.84
N LEU A 992 -2.99 -13.66 -31.57
CA LEU A 992 -3.01 -12.89 -30.32
C LEU A 992 -4.01 -11.73 -30.35
N GLY A 993 -4.84 -11.63 -31.39
CA GLY A 993 -5.89 -10.61 -31.49
C GLY A 993 -5.38 -9.22 -31.87
N ARG A 994 -4.17 -9.10 -32.43
CA ARG A 994 -3.63 -7.83 -32.95
C ARG A 994 -3.98 -7.66 -34.42
N LEU A 995 -4.17 -6.42 -34.89
CA LEU A 995 -4.54 -6.14 -36.28
C LEU A 995 -3.42 -6.60 -37.23
N LYS A 996 -3.69 -7.56 -38.10
CA LYS A 996 -2.73 -8.11 -39.05
C LYS A 996 -2.76 -7.39 -40.39
N ALA A 997 -3.97 -7.12 -40.90
CA ALA A 997 -4.15 -6.48 -42.20
C ALA A 997 -5.51 -5.79 -42.29
N ASN A 998 -5.61 -4.76 -43.12
CA ASN A 998 -6.89 -4.26 -43.61
C ASN A 998 -6.94 -4.32 -45.15
N TYR A 999 -8.13 -4.61 -45.68
CA TYR A 999 -8.32 -4.88 -47.10
C TYR A 999 -9.75 -4.58 -47.55
N TYR A 1000 -9.96 -4.57 -48.85
CA TYR A 1000 -11.30 -4.52 -49.46
C TYR A 1000 -11.38 -5.49 -50.64
N TYR A 1001 -12.59 -5.75 -51.12
CA TYR A 1001 -12.82 -6.51 -52.34
C TYR A 1001 -13.16 -5.57 -53.50
N GLU A 1002 -12.39 -5.66 -54.59
CA GLU A 1002 -12.62 -4.87 -55.80
C GLU A 1002 -14.01 -5.14 -56.37
N GLY A 1003 -14.77 -4.07 -56.63
CA GLY A 1003 -16.17 -4.16 -57.08
C GLY A 1003 -17.14 -4.66 -56.00
N ASN A 1004 -16.72 -4.76 -54.73
CA ASN A 1004 -17.51 -5.30 -53.61
C ASN A 1004 -17.92 -6.78 -53.78
N VAL A 1005 -17.16 -7.54 -54.59
CA VAL A 1005 -17.37 -8.97 -54.85
C VAL A 1005 -16.44 -9.79 -53.97
N VAL A 1006 -16.99 -10.49 -52.98
CA VAL A 1006 -16.23 -11.27 -51.98
C VAL A 1006 -15.62 -12.52 -52.62
N GLU A 1007 -14.53 -12.34 -53.36
CA GLU A 1007 -13.74 -13.36 -54.02
C GLU A 1007 -12.24 -13.09 -53.78
N GLU A 1008 -11.46 -14.11 -53.45
CA GLU A 1008 -10.03 -13.95 -53.12
C GLU A 1008 -9.24 -13.28 -54.25
N SER A 1009 -9.57 -13.55 -55.52
CA SER A 1009 -8.94 -12.91 -56.68
C SER A 1009 -9.14 -11.37 -56.74
N LYS A 1010 -10.18 -10.89 -56.06
CA LYS A 1010 -10.57 -9.47 -55.96
C LYS A 1010 -10.13 -8.84 -54.64
N LYS A 1011 -9.52 -9.59 -53.72
CA LYS A 1011 -8.96 -9.04 -52.47
C LYS A 1011 -7.83 -8.07 -52.79
N ARG A 1012 -7.89 -6.88 -52.19
CA ARG A 1012 -6.85 -5.84 -52.29
C ARG A 1012 -6.49 -5.41 -50.88
N VAL A 1013 -5.29 -5.79 -50.45
CA VAL A 1013 -4.72 -5.41 -49.16
C VAL A 1013 -4.32 -3.94 -49.22
N VAL A 1014 -4.77 -3.16 -48.23
CA VAL A 1014 -4.48 -1.74 -48.10
C VAL A 1014 -3.24 -1.54 -47.25
N GLN A 1015 -3.17 -2.23 -46.10
CA GLN A 1015 -2.06 -2.16 -45.17
C GLN A 1015 -1.91 -3.51 -44.46
N GLU A 1016 -0.65 -3.87 -44.21
CA GLU A 1016 -0.25 -4.99 -43.36
C GLU A 1016 0.58 -4.47 -42.19
N TYR A 1017 0.47 -5.16 -41.06
CA TYR A 1017 1.16 -4.82 -39.82
C TYR A 1017 2.07 -5.97 -39.42
N ASP A 1018 3.33 -5.65 -39.17
CA ASP A 1018 4.29 -6.53 -38.52
C ASP A 1018 4.67 -5.92 -37.16
N TYR A 1019 4.58 -6.73 -36.12
CA TYR A 1019 4.73 -6.28 -34.74
C TYR A 1019 6.13 -6.63 -34.23
N HIS A 1020 6.96 -5.59 -34.07
CA HIS A 1020 8.26 -5.69 -33.40
C HIS A 1020 8.16 -5.01 -32.02
N TYR A 1021 8.52 -5.71 -30.95
CA TYR A 1021 8.66 -5.07 -29.64
C TYR A 1021 10.02 -4.40 -29.54
N ARG A 1022 10.02 -3.13 -29.13
CA ARG A 1022 11.21 -2.41 -28.74
C ARG A 1022 11.32 -2.48 -27.22
N ASN A 1023 12.48 -2.96 -26.74
CA ASN A 1023 12.78 -3.09 -25.32
C ASN A 1023 12.73 -1.75 -24.58
#